data_AF-A0A809SIA0-F1
#
_entry.id   AF-A0A809SIA0-F1
#
_cell.length_a   1.000
_cell.length_b   1.000
_cell.length_c   1.000
_cell.angle_alpha   90.00
_cell.angle_beta   90.00
_cell.angle_gamma   90.00
#
_symmetry.space_group_name_H-M   'P 1'
#
loop_
_entity.id
_entity.type
_entity.pdbx_description
1 polymer ?
#
loop_
_entity_poly.entity_id
_entity_poly.type
_entity_poly.pdbx_seq_one_letter_code
_entity_poly.pdbx_strand_id
1 'polypeptide(L)'
;MKNNITWNVFKKVFSNNPALIWTPKNFVNLIQEEYFLKYKKENILSNDIDEENSDEALIDFEIFETLNNNSIHEINLEINDVSESYIKVAKDSYDRYLLDATRWYINKYGFNSNEIEYISSKSNWETRHIQTMNAFDKPNINLVVNGNLLWNQKEINYNAPFFIFDKKNSKLVLLSYTTRIKYEFFSKFFYYFNIFKKNNLIIKDMSVVLINPYTKILNKTKKNYIDFYEGFSSVYTKTISKSTSKKANENQILIDQCIKKTGDILLLKKHGYDKKSEYNFYNSIKRNQIPCFSISSDFEKCQTEMFDGDIFNLKWFLKISKKTHNKEYYDFDYYIKIIEKSFTEFYENTNFCAIKYFASFDEESIIQEINNWLESNRFIYKVKSNNYYINESSSLNKEEKNELLKLFIGQNFEELSMSYFSNNEKNNLVSMENKMLIYKEIDNFFHIDALNILIKLHKKNARICWYDYEGFSDLYPPMNRIAPYNQLVNQVSVIITKNGIEESVENLVIDTKNISCKDLVKIIQTIYNNKPDYFVVYNKNYENTRNKEISKLVSYEFFNNKEFQTWFLTQYNNISDFTSIITYINNNTIDLADCFSHKKNLNIDIKNFISFYEKENLIKIKPNSLDFYNKNITYNKSLIHINFLKYFYSIKKIEKYITHMNFDLKTKITPYNELVIQKGTMAMEAAILRYLGATNDAVWNNNIVPELKKYCENDVRAMIMVYEFIMYLFRTKFKNINEYEYKLTEVENKKYTFIDDELFLETT
;
A
#
# COMPACT_ATOMS: atom_id res chain seq x y z
N MET A 1 33.20 -20.49 1.21
CA MET A 1 32.74 -19.09 1.14
C MET A 1 32.10 -18.76 2.49
N LYS A 2 32.46 -17.67 3.16
CA LYS A 2 31.82 -17.31 4.43
C LYS A 2 30.43 -16.73 4.15
N ASN A 3 29.45 -17.10 4.97
CA ASN A 3 28.08 -16.63 4.79
C ASN A 3 27.89 -15.25 5.38
N ASN A 4 27.46 -14.31 4.54
CA ASN A 4 27.25 -12.92 4.90
C ASN A 4 25.83 -12.73 5.43
N ILE A 5 25.70 -12.40 6.70
CA ILE A 5 24.45 -11.97 7.33
C ILE A 5 24.36 -10.47 7.18
N THR A 6 23.43 -10.02 6.35
CA THR A 6 23.01 -8.62 6.30
C THR A 6 21.85 -8.38 7.27
N TRP A 7 21.42 -7.13 7.39
CA TRP A 7 20.21 -6.78 8.14
C TRP A 7 18.98 -7.62 7.72
N ASN A 8 18.84 -7.93 6.42
CA ASN A 8 17.70 -8.69 5.91
C ASN A 8 17.65 -10.14 6.39
N VAL A 9 18.81 -10.75 6.61
CA VAL A 9 18.89 -12.08 7.20
C VAL A 9 18.71 -11.97 8.71
N PHE A 10 19.40 -11.02 9.36
CA PHE A 10 19.34 -10.86 10.81
C PHE A 10 17.92 -10.55 11.30
N LYS A 11 17.16 -9.68 10.63
CA LYS A 11 15.80 -9.31 11.07
C LYS A 11 14.85 -10.50 11.17
N LYS A 12 15.12 -11.59 10.46
CA LYS A 12 14.31 -12.82 10.51
C LYS A 12 14.34 -13.48 11.88
N VAL A 13 15.36 -13.24 12.72
CA VAL A 13 15.40 -13.74 14.11
C VAL A 13 14.23 -13.22 14.95
N PHE A 14 13.69 -12.05 14.62
CA PHE A 14 12.54 -11.46 15.32
C PHE A 14 11.19 -12.05 14.89
N SER A 15 11.20 -12.92 13.87
CA SER A 15 9.98 -13.64 13.42
C SER A 15 9.63 -14.82 14.34
N ASN A 16 10.49 -15.13 15.33
CA ASN A 16 10.35 -16.27 16.23
C ASN A 16 10.19 -17.61 15.49
N ASN A 17 10.77 -17.74 14.29
CA ASN A 17 10.80 -18.97 13.53
C ASN A 17 12.21 -19.20 12.98
N PRO A 18 13.06 -19.95 13.70
CA PRO A 18 14.45 -20.18 13.31
C PRO A 18 14.62 -20.79 11.91
N ALA A 19 13.63 -21.55 11.42
CA ALA A 19 13.68 -22.17 10.10
C ALA A 19 13.48 -21.18 8.93
N LEU A 20 13.01 -19.95 9.22
CA LEU A 20 12.86 -18.91 8.20
C LEU A 20 14.14 -18.09 7.97
N ILE A 21 15.13 -18.17 8.85
CA ILE A 21 16.32 -17.29 8.81
C ILE A 21 17.10 -17.45 7.50
N TRP A 22 17.29 -18.69 7.06
CA TRP A 22 18.09 -19.02 5.88
C TRP A 22 17.26 -19.34 4.64
N THR A 23 15.98 -18.94 4.61
CA THR A 23 15.18 -19.12 3.39
C THR A 23 15.81 -18.35 2.22
N PRO A 24 15.94 -18.98 1.04
CA PRO A 24 16.64 -18.40 -0.09
C PRO A 24 15.81 -17.31 -0.77
N LYS A 25 16.39 -16.59 -1.74
CA LYS A 25 15.70 -15.50 -2.43
C LYS A 25 14.49 -15.98 -3.23
N ASN A 26 14.56 -17.16 -3.84
CA ASN A 26 13.47 -17.80 -4.59
C ASN A 26 12.52 -18.59 -3.67
N PHE A 27 12.31 -18.14 -2.43
CA PHE A 27 11.53 -18.88 -1.43
C PHE A 27 10.10 -19.17 -1.91
N VAL A 28 9.44 -18.23 -2.58
CA VAL A 28 8.13 -18.41 -3.20
C VAL A 28 8.12 -19.60 -4.17
N ASN A 29 9.07 -19.67 -5.10
CA ASN A 29 9.17 -20.77 -6.06
C ASN A 29 9.38 -22.11 -5.34
N LEU A 30 10.20 -22.15 -4.28
CA LEU A 30 10.39 -23.37 -3.49
C LEU A 30 9.12 -23.81 -2.76
N ILE A 31 8.34 -22.86 -2.23
CA ILE A 31 7.04 -23.16 -1.60
C ILE A 31 6.08 -23.75 -2.64
N GLN A 32 6.05 -23.17 -3.84
CA GLN A 32 5.22 -23.66 -4.95
C GLN A 32 5.66 -25.06 -5.41
N GLU A 33 6.96 -25.30 -5.59
CA GLU A 33 7.50 -26.62 -5.91
C GLU A 33 7.11 -27.66 -4.85
N GLU A 34 7.29 -27.34 -3.56
CA GLU A 34 6.87 -28.21 -2.47
C GLU A 34 5.35 -28.46 -2.47
N TYR A 35 4.56 -27.42 -2.75
CA TYR A 35 3.11 -27.55 -2.89
C TYR A 35 2.76 -28.55 -4.00
N PHE A 36 3.38 -28.44 -5.17
CA PHE A 36 3.17 -29.37 -6.28
C PHE A 36 3.57 -30.80 -5.93
N LEU A 37 4.71 -30.97 -5.27
CA LEU A 37 5.18 -32.28 -4.81
C LEU A 37 4.19 -32.92 -3.82
N LYS A 38 3.67 -32.12 -2.89
CA LYS A 38 2.80 -32.57 -1.81
C LYS A 38 1.36 -32.84 -2.26
N TYR A 39 0.82 -32.07 -3.20
CA TYR A 39 -0.61 -32.07 -3.55
C TYR A 39 -0.95 -32.56 -4.97
N LYS A 40 0.03 -32.99 -5.79
CA LYS A 40 -0.12 -33.62 -7.13
C LYS A 40 -1.51 -33.50 -7.79
N LYS A 41 -1.68 -32.49 -8.66
CA LYS A 41 -2.61 -32.54 -9.80
C LYS A 41 -2.12 -31.63 -10.93
N GLU A 42 -2.35 -32.07 -12.16
CA GLU A 42 -2.04 -31.36 -13.41
C GLU A 42 -2.51 -29.90 -13.34
N ASN A 43 -1.59 -28.97 -13.54
CA ASN A 43 -1.93 -27.57 -13.71
C ASN A 43 -2.58 -27.36 -15.08
N ILE A 44 -3.84 -26.93 -15.09
CA ILE A 44 -4.19 -25.83 -15.97
C ILE A 44 -3.53 -24.62 -15.31
N LEU A 45 -2.50 -24.05 -15.96
CA LEU A 45 -1.94 -22.75 -15.58
C LEU A 45 -3.10 -21.74 -15.46
N SER A 46 -3.53 -21.42 -14.24
CA SER A 46 -4.09 -20.11 -13.98
C SER A 46 -2.93 -19.21 -13.59
N ASN A 47 -2.29 -18.61 -14.60
CA ASN A 47 -1.46 -17.41 -14.44
C ASN A 47 -2.35 -16.21 -14.10
N ASP A 48 -3.22 -16.36 -13.11
CA ASP A 48 -3.98 -15.25 -12.56
C ASP A 48 -3.33 -14.90 -11.24
N ILE A 49 -2.29 -14.06 -11.36
CA ILE A 49 -1.68 -13.36 -10.24
C ILE A 49 -2.82 -12.63 -9.51
N ASP A 50 -3.25 -13.19 -8.39
CA ASP A 50 -4.18 -12.56 -7.45
C ASP A 50 -3.43 -11.51 -6.62
N GLU A 51 -2.98 -10.45 -7.28
CA GLU A 51 -2.54 -9.22 -6.65
C GLU A 51 -3.41 -8.07 -7.11
N GLU A 52 -4.56 -7.87 -6.50
CA GLU A 52 -5.25 -6.58 -6.61
C GLU A 52 -6.20 -6.40 -5.42
N ASN A 53 -5.57 -6.03 -4.30
CA ASN A 53 -6.18 -5.35 -3.15
C ASN A 53 -5.11 -4.64 -2.29
N SER A 54 -3.88 -4.48 -2.79
CA SER A 54 -2.95 -3.49 -2.26
C SER A 54 -3.23 -2.19 -2.98
N ASP A 55 -3.36 -1.08 -2.25
CA ASP A 55 -3.23 0.25 -2.85
C ASP A 55 -2.02 0.21 -3.82
N GLU A 56 -2.12 0.69 -5.04
CA GLU A 56 -0.99 0.63 -5.99
C GLU A 56 0.23 1.41 -5.47
N ALA A 57 -0.02 2.42 -4.63
CA ALA A 57 1.00 3.10 -3.83
C ALA A 57 1.68 2.18 -2.79
N LEU A 58 1.02 1.12 -2.32
CA LEU A 58 1.62 0.05 -1.51
C LEU A 58 2.55 -0.85 -2.34
N ILE A 59 2.25 -1.11 -3.62
CA ILE A 59 3.13 -1.94 -4.49
C ILE A 59 4.43 -1.20 -4.76
N ASP A 60 4.35 0.06 -5.18
CA ASP A 60 5.52 0.95 -5.26
C ASP A 60 6.25 0.98 -3.92
N PHE A 61 5.54 1.23 -2.81
CA PHE A 61 6.14 1.27 -1.48
C PHE A 61 6.75 -0.07 -1.01
N GLU A 62 6.24 -1.23 -1.45
CA GLU A 62 6.74 -2.56 -1.13
C GLU A 62 7.97 -2.91 -1.99
N ILE A 63 7.95 -2.61 -3.29
CA ILE A 63 9.14 -2.64 -4.16
C ILE A 63 10.21 -1.71 -3.57
N PHE A 64 9.82 -0.53 -3.12
CA PHE A 64 10.69 0.46 -2.49
C PHE A 64 11.13 0.08 -1.07
N GLU A 65 10.32 -0.62 -0.26
CA GLU A 65 10.73 -1.23 1.01
C GLU A 65 11.75 -2.33 0.79
N THR A 66 11.59 -3.11 -0.29
CA THR A 66 12.53 -4.12 -0.73
C THR A 66 13.86 -3.48 -1.16
N LEU A 67 13.80 -2.35 -1.87
CA LEU A 67 14.94 -1.49 -2.21
C LEU A 67 15.59 -0.81 -0.98
N ASN A 68 14.81 -0.49 0.07
CA ASN A 68 15.28 0.13 1.32
C ASN A 68 15.99 -0.85 2.27
N ASN A 69 15.56 -2.10 2.23
CA ASN A 69 16.01 -3.13 3.14
C ASN A 69 17.22 -3.88 2.60
N ASN A 70 17.31 -4.02 1.28
CA ASN A 70 18.57 -4.34 0.61
C ASN A 70 19.49 -3.12 0.68
N SER A 71 20.74 -3.27 1.11
CA SER A 71 21.75 -2.31 0.64
C SER A 71 21.64 -2.24 -0.89
N ILE A 72 21.74 -1.04 -1.48
CA ILE A 72 21.62 -0.75 -2.93
C ILE A 72 22.41 -1.73 -3.85
N HIS A 73 23.30 -2.55 -3.29
CA HIS A 73 24.05 -3.63 -3.94
C HIS A 73 23.39 -5.02 -4.01
N GLU A 74 22.19 -5.23 -3.46
CA GLU A 74 21.53 -6.56 -3.47
C GLU A 74 20.20 -6.59 -4.23
N ILE A 75 19.93 -5.54 -5.01
CA ILE A 75 18.73 -5.43 -5.85
C ILE A 75 18.86 -6.37 -7.05
N ASN A 76 18.35 -7.60 -6.90
CA ASN A 76 17.79 -8.36 -8.01
C ASN A 76 16.28 -8.26 -7.85
N LEU A 77 15.67 -7.40 -8.65
CA LEU A 77 14.22 -7.36 -8.85
C LEU A 77 13.90 -8.45 -9.87
N GLU A 78 13.63 -9.67 -9.42
CA GLU A 78 12.76 -10.56 -10.19
C GLU A 78 11.32 -10.14 -9.87
N ILE A 79 10.92 -9.00 -10.42
CA ILE A 79 9.50 -8.72 -10.66
C ILE A 79 9.35 -9.06 -12.13
N ASN A 80 8.71 -10.19 -12.41
CA ASN A 80 8.61 -10.75 -13.77
C ASN A 80 7.91 -9.84 -14.79
N ASP A 81 7.43 -8.65 -14.37
CA ASP A 81 6.64 -7.70 -15.17
C ASP A 81 7.20 -6.27 -15.25
N VAL A 82 8.38 -5.97 -14.67
CA VAL A 82 8.93 -4.59 -14.65
C VAL A 82 10.05 -4.44 -15.68
N SER A 83 10.03 -3.37 -16.49
CA SER A 83 11.04 -3.17 -17.53
C SER A 83 12.44 -2.88 -16.94
N GLU A 84 13.49 -3.37 -17.58
CA GLU A 84 14.89 -3.04 -17.22
C GLU A 84 15.15 -1.53 -17.20
N SER A 85 14.48 -0.79 -18.09
CA SER A 85 14.52 0.68 -18.13
C SER A 85 14.00 1.30 -16.84
N TYR A 86 12.91 0.80 -16.28
CA TYR A 86 12.35 1.32 -15.03
C TYR A 86 13.28 1.04 -13.85
N ILE A 87 13.84 -0.17 -13.78
CA ILE A 87 14.81 -0.54 -12.73
C ILE A 87 16.01 0.42 -12.74
N LYS A 88 16.55 0.71 -13.92
CA LYS A 88 17.69 1.63 -14.07
C LYS A 88 17.34 3.05 -13.64
N VAL A 89 16.20 3.57 -14.09
CA VAL A 89 15.76 4.93 -13.80
C VAL A 89 15.41 5.10 -12.32
N ALA A 90 14.75 4.12 -11.70
CA ALA A 90 14.49 4.10 -10.28
C ALA A 90 15.82 4.18 -9.49
N LYS A 91 16.82 3.39 -9.88
CA LYS A 91 18.15 3.42 -9.27
C LYS A 91 18.82 4.80 -9.32
N ASP A 92 18.73 5.49 -10.46
CA ASP A 92 19.29 6.85 -10.60
C ASP A 92 18.61 7.85 -9.64
N SER A 93 17.29 7.74 -9.45
CA SER A 93 16.55 8.53 -8.44
C SER A 93 17.02 8.23 -7.01
N TYR A 94 17.34 6.97 -6.69
CA TYR A 94 17.88 6.57 -5.39
C TYR A 94 19.29 7.09 -5.12
N ASP A 95 20.17 6.97 -6.11
CA ASP A 95 21.55 7.48 -6.00
C ASP A 95 21.54 9.01 -5.82
N ARG A 96 20.62 9.71 -6.50
CA ARG A 96 20.39 11.14 -6.30
C ARG A 96 19.88 11.45 -4.89
N TYR A 97 18.92 10.70 -4.38
CA TYR A 97 18.39 10.90 -3.02
C TYR A 97 19.48 10.75 -1.96
N LEU A 98 20.32 9.72 -2.09
CA LEU A 98 21.45 9.46 -1.21
C LEU A 98 22.40 10.65 -1.19
N LEU A 99 22.75 11.17 -2.37
CA LEU A 99 23.63 12.33 -2.53
C LEU A 99 23.04 13.60 -1.90
N ASP A 100 21.75 13.88 -2.14
CA ASP A 100 21.06 15.04 -1.60
C ASP A 100 20.94 14.96 -0.07
N ALA A 101 20.65 13.78 0.48
CA ALA A 101 20.61 13.54 1.92
C ALA A 101 21.99 13.72 2.57
N THR A 102 23.06 13.21 1.93
CA THR A 102 24.44 13.39 2.40
C THR A 102 24.82 14.87 2.42
N ARG A 103 24.54 15.61 1.34
CA ARG A 103 24.78 17.05 1.27
C ARG A 103 24.02 17.81 2.35
N TRP A 104 22.76 17.46 2.57
CA TRP A 104 21.96 18.04 3.65
C TRP A 104 22.60 17.82 5.03
N TYR A 105 23.06 16.60 5.32
CA TYR A 105 23.72 16.29 6.60
C TYR A 105 25.03 17.05 6.77
N ILE A 106 25.87 17.09 5.72
CA ILE A 106 27.14 17.84 5.70
C ILE A 106 26.89 19.32 6.01
N ASN A 107 25.91 19.93 5.33
CA ASN A 107 25.57 21.33 5.52
C ASN A 107 25.01 21.61 6.92
N LYS A 108 24.16 20.72 7.44
CA LYS A 108 23.56 20.85 8.78
C LYS A 108 24.62 20.88 9.89
N TYR A 109 25.69 20.11 9.75
CA TYR A 109 26.72 19.95 10.76
C TYR A 109 28.05 20.67 10.46
N GLY A 110 28.16 21.30 9.28
CA GLY A 110 29.29 22.14 8.90
C GLY A 110 30.58 21.37 8.65
N PHE A 111 30.53 20.20 8.00
CA PHE A 111 31.73 19.44 7.63
C PHE A 111 32.39 20.00 6.37
N ASN A 112 33.72 20.10 6.38
CA ASN A 112 34.50 20.49 5.20
C ASN A 112 34.82 19.28 4.31
N SER A 113 35.05 19.50 3.01
CA SER A 113 35.30 18.41 2.05
C SER A 113 36.51 17.54 2.38
N ASN A 114 37.55 18.10 3.01
CA ASN A 114 38.75 17.39 3.44
C ASN A 114 38.57 16.56 4.72
N GLU A 115 37.45 16.70 5.41
CA GLU A 115 37.09 15.95 6.63
C GLU A 115 36.19 14.75 6.33
N ILE A 116 35.85 14.53 5.06
CA ILE A 116 34.84 13.56 4.64
C ILE A 116 35.51 12.47 3.80
N GLU A 117 35.27 11.21 4.17
CA GLU A 117 35.65 10.06 3.36
C GLU A 117 34.40 9.40 2.78
N TYR A 118 34.38 9.22 1.45
CA TYR A 118 33.31 8.51 0.74
C TYR A 118 33.78 7.09 0.43
N ILE A 119 33.10 6.11 1.01
CA ILE A 119 33.38 4.70 0.72
C ILE A 119 32.59 4.30 -0.52
N SER A 120 33.29 3.73 -1.50
CA SER A 120 32.68 3.31 -2.76
C SER A 120 31.62 2.24 -2.49
N SER A 121 30.40 2.52 -2.93
CA SER A 121 29.29 1.58 -2.83
C SER A 121 29.57 0.35 -3.71
N LYS A 122 30.18 0.53 -4.88
CA LYS A 122 30.49 -0.51 -5.89
C LYS A 122 31.47 -1.61 -5.43
N SER A 123 32.18 -1.40 -4.33
CA SER A 123 33.16 -2.36 -3.80
C SER A 123 32.47 -3.51 -3.04
N ASN A 124 33.10 -4.69 -3.00
CA ASN A 124 32.60 -5.81 -2.17
C ASN A 124 32.69 -5.48 -0.66
N TRP A 125 32.03 -6.29 0.17
CA TRP A 125 31.87 -6.03 1.60
C TRP A 125 33.19 -5.94 2.36
N GLU A 126 34.14 -6.83 2.05
CA GLU A 126 35.47 -6.88 2.66
C GLU A 126 36.28 -5.63 2.32
N THR A 127 36.28 -5.23 1.05
CA THR A 127 36.97 -4.01 0.61
C THR A 127 36.36 -2.78 1.26
N ARG A 128 35.03 -2.69 1.31
CA ARG A 128 34.33 -1.58 1.99
C ARG A 128 34.65 -1.53 3.48
N HIS A 129 34.76 -2.68 4.14
CA HIS A 129 35.16 -2.74 5.54
C HIS A 129 36.58 -2.22 5.75
N ILE A 130 37.55 -2.67 4.95
CA ILE A 130 38.93 -2.19 5.02
C ILE A 130 38.99 -0.68 4.79
N GLN A 131 38.32 -0.18 3.75
CA GLN A 131 38.25 1.26 3.46
C GLN A 131 37.61 2.05 4.61
N THR A 132 36.57 1.49 5.24
CA THR A 132 35.90 2.10 6.40
C THR A 132 36.82 2.15 7.62
N MET A 133 37.52 1.07 7.94
CA MET A 133 38.48 1.03 9.05
C MET A 133 39.64 2.01 8.83
N ASN A 134 40.19 2.05 7.61
CA ASN A 134 41.21 3.03 7.25
C ASN A 134 40.72 4.47 7.42
N ALA A 135 39.45 4.75 7.09
CA ALA A 135 38.84 6.07 7.30
C ALA A 135 38.67 6.41 8.79
N PHE A 136 38.41 5.41 9.63
CA PHE A 136 38.35 5.60 11.08
C PHE A 136 39.72 5.90 11.69
N ASP A 137 40.79 5.31 11.18
CA ASP A 137 42.15 5.55 11.66
C ASP A 137 42.72 6.92 11.25
N LYS A 138 42.23 7.52 10.16
CA LYS A 138 42.64 8.86 9.70
C LYS A 138 42.15 9.96 10.68
N PRO A 139 43.05 10.72 11.33
CA PRO A 139 42.65 11.74 12.31
C PRO A 139 41.94 12.96 11.70
N ASN A 140 42.22 13.29 10.45
CA ASN A 140 41.63 14.42 9.72
C ASN A 140 40.22 14.12 9.20
N ILE A 141 39.82 12.85 9.15
CA ILE A 141 38.48 12.45 8.72
C ILE A 141 37.56 12.48 9.93
N ASN A 142 36.50 13.27 9.84
CA ASN A 142 35.45 13.42 10.85
C ASN A 142 34.11 12.82 10.41
N LEU A 143 33.92 12.55 9.13
CA LEU A 143 32.69 11.98 8.57
C LEU A 143 33.01 10.84 7.60
N VAL A 144 32.38 9.69 7.78
CA VAL A 144 32.46 8.55 6.84
C VAL A 144 31.10 8.32 6.22
N VAL A 145 31.03 8.37 4.90
CA VAL A 145 29.79 8.19 4.11
C VAL A 145 29.82 6.82 3.43
N ASN A 146 28.69 6.11 3.45
CA ASN A 146 28.48 4.80 2.83
C ASN A 146 29.44 3.70 3.32
N GLY A 147 29.85 3.75 4.59
CA GLY A 147 30.75 2.74 5.16
C GLY A 147 30.10 1.37 5.37
N ASN A 148 30.92 0.39 5.69
CA ASN A 148 30.52 -0.96 6.06
C ASN A 148 31.40 -1.50 7.19
N LEU A 149 30.82 -2.25 8.12
CA LEU A 149 31.58 -3.05 9.08
C LEU A 149 31.29 -4.52 8.91
N LEU A 150 32.34 -5.33 9.05
CA LEU A 150 32.27 -6.77 9.13
C LEU A 150 32.65 -7.20 10.54
N TRP A 151 31.91 -8.15 11.10
CA TRP A 151 32.32 -8.90 12.28
C TRP A 151 32.27 -10.39 11.96
N ASN A 152 33.40 -11.07 12.12
CA ASN A 152 33.52 -12.48 11.80
C ASN A 152 33.34 -13.31 13.07
N GLN A 153 32.41 -14.25 13.03
CA GLN A 153 32.15 -15.19 14.12
C GLN A 153 31.95 -16.59 13.51
N LYS A 154 32.87 -17.51 13.80
CA LYS A 154 32.94 -18.84 13.16
C LYS A 154 32.98 -18.71 11.62
N GLU A 155 32.04 -19.35 10.92
CA GLU A 155 31.93 -19.35 9.45
C GLU A 155 31.01 -18.23 8.91
N ILE A 156 30.50 -17.39 9.79
CA ILE A 156 29.49 -16.37 9.49
C ILE A 156 30.12 -14.97 9.61
N ASN A 157 29.90 -14.15 8.60
CA ASN A 157 30.26 -12.74 8.57
C ASN A 157 29.00 -11.90 8.82
N TYR A 158 29.05 -11.00 9.80
CA TYR A 158 27.95 -10.10 10.12
C TYR A 158 28.23 -8.71 9.55
N ASN A 159 27.33 -8.23 8.69
CA ASN A 159 27.55 -7.07 7.83
C ASN A 159 26.65 -5.90 8.26
N ALA A 160 27.27 -4.77 8.60
CA ALA A 160 26.59 -3.53 8.95
C ALA A 160 26.94 -2.41 7.97
N PRO A 161 26.31 -2.36 6.78
CA PRO A 161 26.39 -1.18 5.92
C PRO A 161 25.64 -0.01 6.54
N PHE A 162 26.24 1.17 6.56
CA PHE A 162 25.62 2.35 7.15
C PHE A 162 25.69 3.56 6.21
N PHE A 163 24.74 4.48 6.38
CA PHE A 163 24.66 5.70 5.57
C PHE A 163 25.77 6.68 5.96
N ILE A 164 25.81 7.10 7.23
CA ILE A 164 26.81 8.03 7.74
C ILE A 164 27.29 7.57 9.12
N PHE A 165 28.60 7.67 9.35
CA PHE A 165 29.17 7.69 10.69
C PHE A 165 29.89 9.02 10.93
N ASP A 166 29.36 9.79 11.88
CA ASP A 166 29.92 11.06 12.34
C ASP A 166 30.88 10.77 13.49
N LYS A 167 32.18 10.75 13.19
CA LYS A 167 33.24 10.43 14.17
C LYS A 167 33.32 11.49 15.26
N LYS A 168 33.13 12.77 14.89
CA LYS A 168 33.17 13.91 15.83
C LYS A 168 32.17 13.73 16.97
N ASN A 169 30.96 13.28 16.66
CA ASN A 169 29.91 13.03 17.64
C ASN A 169 29.79 11.56 18.07
N SER A 170 30.60 10.66 17.49
CA SER A 170 30.50 9.20 17.67
C SER A 170 29.07 8.70 17.39
N LYS A 171 28.51 9.13 16.25
CA LYS A 171 27.09 9.00 15.95
C LYS A 171 26.86 8.18 14.69
N LEU A 172 25.97 7.18 14.80
CA LEU A 172 25.55 6.34 13.68
C LEU A 172 24.25 6.87 13.09
N VAL A 173 24.25 7.13 11.79
CA VAL A 173 23.10 7.71 11.08
C VAL A 173 22.64 6.76 9.99
N LEU A 174 21.33 6.49 9.97
CA LEU A 174 20.66 5.70 8.93
C LEU A 174 19.79 6.59 8.06
N LEU A 175 19.45 6.08 6.87
CA LEU A 175 18.62 6.78 5.89
C LEU A 175 17.27 6.08 5.73
N SER A 176 16.20 6.88 5.71
CA SER A 176 14.83 6.48 5.40
C SER A 176 14.39 7.23 4.15
N TYR A 177 13.69 6.54 3.25
CA TYR A 177 13.14 7.09 2.01
C TYR A 177 11.66 7.44 2.14
N THR A 178 11.17 7.62 3.36
CA THR A 178 9.76 7.88 3.65
C THR A 178 9.63 9.08 4.57
N THR A 179 8.41 9.61 4.74
CA THR A 179 8.16 10.69 5.70
C THR A 179 8.01 10.19 7.15
N ARG A 180 8.38 8.95 7.47
CA ARG A 180 8.17 8.38 8.81
C ARG A 180 9.34 7.53 9.27
N ILE A 181 9.57 7.51 10.58
CA ILE A 181 10.42 6.50 11.21
C ILE A 181 9.60 5.24 11.43
N LYS A 182 10.08 4.12 10.92
CA LYS A 182 9.49 2.79 11.11
C LYS A 182 10.08 2.13 12.36
N TYR A 183 9.28 1.30 13.01
CA TYR A 183 9.72 0.46 14.13
C TYR A 183 10.97 -0.38 13.80
N GLU A 184 11.11 -0.80 12.54
CA GLU A 184 12.25 -1.57 12.05
C GLU A 184 13.60 -0.90 12.33
N PHE A 185 13.67 0.44 12.34
CA PHE A 185 14.93 1.16 12.59
C PHE A 185 15.51 0.87 13.98
N PHE A 186 14.69 0.67 15.01
CA PHE A 186 15.23 0.27 16.32
C PHE A 186 15.97 -1.07 16.19
N SER A 187 15.35 -2.05 15.56
CA SER A 187 15.91 -3.40 15.47
C SER A 187 17.17 -3.41 14.59
N LYS A 188 17.18 -2.58 13.53
CA LYS A 188 18.34 -2.35 12.68
C LYS A 188 19.50 -1.68 13.44
N PHE A 189 19.20 -0.67 14.24
CA PHE A 189 20.21 -0.06 15.11
C PHE A 189 20.69 -1.01 16.21
N PHE A 190 19.83 -1.84 16.80
CA PHE A 190 20.24 -2.87 17.76
C PHE A 190 21.28 -3.81 17.12
N TYR A 191 21.03 -4.25 15.89
CA TYR A 191 21.96 -5.07 15.12
C TYR A 191 23.28 -4.34 14.85
N TYR A 192 23.23 -3.13 14.28
CA TYR A 192 24.43 -2.37 13.92
C TYR A 192 25.24 -1.95 15.14
N PHE A 193 24.59 -1.49 16.20
CA PHE A 193 25.25 -1.10 17.45
C PHE A 193 26.13 -2.22 18.00
N ASN A 194 25.62 -3.46 17.99
CA ASN A 194 26.37 -4.60 18.47
C ASN A 194 27.54 -4.96 17.54
N ILE A 195 27.41 -4.83 16.22
CA ILE A 195 28.52 -5.03 15.27
C ILE A 195 29.62 -3.97 15.46
N PHE A 196 29.23 -2.70 15.63
CA PHE A 196 30.16 -1.61 15.93
C PHE A 196 30.90 -1.89 17.26
N LYS A 197 30.18 -2.32 18.29
CA LYS A 197 30.77 -2.69 19.60
C LYS A 197 31.77 -3.84 19.46
N LYS A 198 31.45 -4.89 18.69
CA LYS A 198 32.38 -6.03 18.43
C LYS A 198 33.61 -5.61 17.61
N ASN A 199 33.53 -4.50 16.87
CA ASN A 199 34.65 -3.86 16.19
C ASN A 199 35.37 -2.79 17.04
N ASN A 200 35.11 -2.74 18.36
CA ASN A 200 35.71 -1.76 19.29
C ASN A 200 35.40 -0.28 18.96
N LEU A 201 34.31 -0.02 18.24
CA LEU A 201 33.87 1.34 17.91
C LEU A 201 32.83 1.82 18.92
N ILE A 202 33.00 3.06 19.38
CA ILE A 202 32.12 3.68 20.35
C ILE A 202 31.01 4.42 19.60
N ILE A 203 29.76 4.11 19.94
CA ILE A 203 28.59 4.91 19.53
C ILE A 203 28.05 5.62 20.78
N LYS A 204 27.76 6.91 20.65
CA LYS A 204 27.17 7.77 21.70
C LYS A 204 25.81 8.34 21.33
N ASP A 205 25.44 8.29 20.05
CA ASP A 205 24.16 8.79 19.55
C ASP A 205 23.75 8.07 18.25
N MET A 206 22.46 8.11 17.92
CA MET A 206 21.89 7.48 16.73
C MET A 206 20.73 8.29 16.18
N SER A 207 20.61 8.38 14.85
CA SER A 207 19.52 9.09 14.20
C SER A 207 19.18 8.56 12.81
N VAL A 208 17.97 8.87 12.36
CA VAL A 208 17.51 8.54 11.01
C VAL A 208 17.26 9.83 10.25
N VAL A 209 17.89 9.99 9.09
CA VAL A 209 17.54 11.03 8.10
C VAL A 209 16.37 10.53 7.27
N LEU A 210 15.31 11.32 7.16
CA LEU A 210 14.08 10.96 6.44
C LEU A 210 13.56 12.14 5.62
N ILE A 211 12.61 11.88 4.72
CA ILE A 211 11.89 12.94 4.02
C ILE A 211 11.17 13.79 5.06
N ASN A 212 11.36 15.11 4.98
CA ASN A 212 10.80 16.03 5.95
C ASN A 212 9.26 15.95 5.97
N PRO A 213 8.63 15.42 7.05
CA PRO A 213 7.18 15.29 7.12
C PRO A 213 6.44 16.63 7.14
N TYR A 214 7.10 17.72 7.58
CA TYR A 214 6.52 19.06 7.59
C TYR A 214 6.19 19.53 6.18
N THR A 215 7.06 19.26 5.21
CA THR A 215 6.83 19.71 3.82
C THR A 215 5.58 19.07 3.22
N LYS A 216 5.35 17.77 3.49
CA LYS A 216 4.14 17.04 3.07
C LYS A 216 2.89 17.58 3.78
N ILE A 217 2.92 17.70 5.10
CA ILE A 217 1.74 18.07 5.90
C ILE A 217 1.32 19.53 5.67
N LEU A 218 2.28 20.44 5.46
CA LEU A 218 2.04 21.85 5.18
C LEU A 218 1.87 22.14 3.68
N ASN A 219 1.85 21.11 2.83
CA ASN A 219 1.83 21.23 1.37
C ASN A 219 2.92 22.16 0.80
N LYS A 220 4.10 22.21 1.43
CA LYS A 220 5.26 23.05 1.03
C LYS A 220 6.24 22.30 0.11
N THR A 221 5.89 21.12 -0.36
CA THR A 221 6.72 20.32 -1.28
C THR A 221 6.99 21.07 -2.59
N LYS A 222 8.20 20.92 -3.15
CA LYS A 222 8.62 21.57 -4.40
C LYS A 222 8.93 20.53 -5.47
N LYS A 223 8.61 20.85 -6.72
CA LYS A 223 8.92 20.01 -7.88
C LYS A 223 10.41 19.69 -7.88
N ASN A 224 10.75 18.42 -8.11
CA ASN A 224 12.11 17.95 -8.28
C ASN A 224 13.06 18.26 -7.09
N TYR A 225 12.52 18.44 -5.88
CA TYR A 225 13.29 18.76 -4.67
C TYR A 225 12.74 18.01 -3.46
N ILE A 226 13.65 17.50 -2.62
CA ILE A 226 13.33 16.81 -1.37
C ILE A 226 13.99 17.57 -0.23
N ASP A 227 13.18 17.86 0.80
CA ASP A 227 13.68 18.37 2.06
C ASP A 227 13.83 17.22 3.06
N PHE A 228 14.78 17.35 3.98
CA PHE A 228 15.14 16.30 4.92
C PHE A 228 14.92 16.71 6.37
N TYR A 229 14.61 15.72 7.19
CA TYR A 229 14.53 15.83 8.64
C TYR A 229 15.37 14.73 9.28
N GLU A 230 15.82 14.95 10.51
CA GLU A 230 16.56 13.95 11.26
C GLU A 230 15.84 13.66 12.58
N GLY A 231 15.33 12.45 12.73
CA GLY A 231 14.67 12.00 13.95
C GLY A 231 15.58 11.11 14.81
N PHE A 232 15.32 11.12 16.12
CA PHE A 232 16.18 10.51 17.12
C PHE A 232 15.45 9.47 17.99
N SER A 233 14.12 9.40 17.91
CA SER A 233 13.34 8.49 18.75
C SER A 233 13.19 7.08 18.18
N SER A 234 13.25 6.09 19.07
CA SER A 234 13.10 4.66 18.79
C SER A 234 11.67 4.19 18.54
N VAL A 235 10.66 5.06 18.64
CA VAL A 235 9.26 4.65 18.72
C VAL A 235 8.44 5.05 17.52
N TYR A 236 7.55 4.14 17.13
CA TYR A 236 6.46 4.38 16.21
C TYR A 236 5.15 3.79 16.74
N THR A 237 4.05 4.54 16.61
CA THR A 237 2.68 4.03 16.79
C THR A 237 2.22 3.36 15.50
N LYS A 238 1.83 2.08 15.50
CA LYS A 238 1.34 1.34 14.29
C LYS A 238 0.42 2.20 13.40
N THR A 239 -0.47 2.98 14.04
CA THR A 239 -1.36 3.98 13.41
C THR A 239 -1.11 5.39 13.96
N ILE A 240 -0.84 6.35 13.07
CA ILE A 240 -0.82 7.78 13.41
C ILE A 240 -2.27 8.26 13.45
N SER A 241 -2.93 8.17 14.61
CA SER A 241 -4.27 8.72 14.78
C SER A 241 -4.22 10.25 14.76
N LYS A 242 -5.14 10.88 14.02
CA LYS A 242 -5.40 12.32 14.17
C LYS A 242 -5.93 12.57 15.58
N SER A 243 -5.57 13.70 16.17
CA SER A 243 -6.17 14.11 17.45
C SER A 243 -7.70 14.13 17.31
N THR A 244 -8.38 13.44 18.24
CA THR A 244 -9.84 13.42 18.34
C THR A 244 -10.36 14.51 19.28
N SER A 245 -9.48 15.39 19.78
CA SER A 245 -9.85 16.45 20.70
C SER A 245 -10.70 17.50 19.99
N LYS A 246 -11.96 17.66 20.40
CA LYS A 246 -12.86 18.71 19.92
C LYS A 246 -12.35 20.14 20.19
N LYS A 247 -11.32 20.30 21.04
CA LYS A 247 -10.70 21.59 21.42
C LYS A 247 -9.41 21.90 20.66
N ALA A 248 -8.84 20.95 19.91
CA ALA A 248 -7.60 21.18 19.17
C ALA A 248 -7.86 22.00 17.92
N ASN A 249 -7.05 23.04 17.68
CA ASN A 249 -7.10 23.80 16.43
C ASN A 249 -6.37 23.05 15.29
N GLU A 250 -6.57 23.47 14.04
CA GLU A 250 -5.98 22.81 12.87
C GLU A 250 -4.46 22.73 12.93
N ASN A 251 -3.80 23.81 13.39
CA ASN A 251 -2.35 23.85 13.52
C ASN A 251 -1.83 22.79 14.51
N GLN A 252 -2.50 22.61 15.64
CA GLN A 252 -2.17 21.58 16.63
C GLN A 252 -2.32 20.18 16.04
N ILE A 253 -3.35 19.94 15.22
CA ILE A 253 -3.55 18.65 14.55
C ILE A 253 -2.42 18.37 13.53
N LEU A 254 -2.00 19.37 12.76
CA LEU A 254 -0.90 19.24 11.79
C LEU A 254 0.43 18.96 12.48
N ILE A 255 0.69 19.67 13.58
CA ILE A 255 1.88 19.51 14.40
C ILE A 255 1.95 18.11 15.02
N ASP A 256 0.85 17.65 15.62
CA ASP A 256 0.74 16.30 16.19
C ASP A 256 1.11 15.22 15.17
N GLN A 257 0.57 15.35 13.94
CA GLN A 257 0.87 14.43 12.85
C GLN A 257 2.35 14.45 12.46
N CYS A 258 2.98 15.63 12.41
CA CYS A 258 4.39 15.75 12.06
C CYS A 258 5.28 15.04 13.09
N ILE A 259 5.07 15.31 14.38
CA ILE A 259 5.91 14.74 15.44
C ILE A 259 5.67 13.22 15.58
N LYS A 260 4.42 12.76 15.45
CA LYS A 260 4.12 11.32 15.45
C LYS A 260 4.82 10.59 14.29
N LYS A 261 5.00 11.24 13.13
CA LYS A 261 5.75 10.68 11.99
C LYS A 261 7.25 10.56 12.28
N THR A 262 7.84 11.50 13.00
CA THR A 262 9.27 11.46 13.35
C THR A 262 9.56 10.60 14.58
N GLY A 263 8.54 10.28 15.39
CA GLY A 263 8.69 9.56 16.67
C GLY A 263 9.14 10.45 17.82
N ASP A 264 9.60 11.67 17.52
CA ASP A 264 10.25 12.58 18.47
C ASP A 264 9.31 13.15 19.54
N ILE A 265 8.03 12.78 19.52
CA ILE A 265 7.01 13.17 20.49
C ILE A 265 7.40 12.76 21.91
N LEU A 266 8.17 11.68 22.04
CA LEU A 266 8.68 11.18 23.31
C LEU A 266 9.93 11.92 23.81
N LEU A 267 10.55 12.72 22.94
CA LEU A 267 11.70 13.54 23.28
C LEU A 267 11.25 14.93 23.73
N LEU A 268 10.01 15.32 23.44
CA LEU A 268 9.43 16.57 23.91
C LEU A 268 9.03 16.45 25.39
N LYS A 269 9.62 17.31 26.23
CA LYS A 269 9.28 17.49 27.65
C LYS A 269 8.66 18.87 27.88
N LYS A 270 8.13 19.10 29.09
CA LYS A 270 7.57 20.39 29.52
C LYS A 270 8.50 21.59 29.28
N HIS A 271 9.82 21.34 29.29
CA HIS A 271 10.86 22.36 29.17
C HIS A 271 11.69 22.25 27.87
N GLY A 272 11.21 21.52 26.86
CA GLY A 272 11.84 21.45 25.53
C GLY A 272 12.23 20.04 25.11
N TYR A 273 12.99 19.97 24.02
CA TYR A 273 13.43 18.73 23.37
C TYR A 273 14.64 18.11 24.10
N ASP A 274 14.46 16.92 24.68
CA ASP A 274 15.48 16.21 25.43
C ASP A 274 16.08 15.06 24.63
N LYS A 275 17.19 15.34 23.95
CA LYS A 275 18.01 14.32 23.28
C LYS A 275 18.58 13.27 24.21
N LYS A 276 18.63 13.49 25.53
CA LYS A 276 19.10 12.50 26.52
C LYS A 276 17.98 11.65 27.09
N SER A 277 16.75 11.80 26.60
CA SER A 277 15.61 10.97 26.97
C SER A 277 15.92 9.49 26.80
N GLU A 278 15.34 8.65 27.65
CA GLU A 278 15.45 7.19 27.55
C GLU A 278 14.82 6.63 26.26
N TYR A 279 13.99 7.42 25.60
CA TYR A 279 13.23 7.08 24.39
C TYR A 279 13.94 7.44 23.07
N ASN A 280 15.20 7.90 23.14
CA ASN A 280 16.02 8.01 21.94
C ASN A 280 16.57 6.62 21.54
N PHE A 281 16.96 6.45 20.28
CA PHE A 281 17.51 5.18 19.76
C PHE A 281 18.63 4.61 20.64
N TYR A 282 19.66 5.40 20.92
CA TYR A 282 20.85 4.96 21.64
C TYR A 282 20.54 4.44 23.05
N ASN A 283 19.77 5.21 23.83
CA ASN A 283 19.40 4.86 25.20
C ASN A 283 18.43 3.68 25.26
N SER A 284 17.49 3.59 24.32
CA SER A 284 16.57 2.45 24.21
C SER A 284 17.34 1.16 23.91
N ILE A 285 18.31 1.20 23.00
CA ILE A 285 19.15 0.04 22.64
C ILE A 285 20.04 -0.39 23.79
N LYS A 286 20.65 0.56 24.53
CA LYS A 286 21.46 0.22 25.71
C LYS A 286 20.68 -0.52 26.80
N ARG A 287 19.36 -0.39 26.80
CA ARG A 287 18.46 -1.07 27.74
C ARG A 287 17.83 -2.32 27.17
N ASN A 288 18.11 -2.67 25.90
CA ASN A 288 17.43 -3.72 25.15
C ASN A 288 15.89 -3.59 25.23
N GLN A 289 15.37 -2.35 25.27
CA GLN A 289 13.95 -2.10 25.46
C GLN A 289 13.45 -1.10 24.43
N ILE A 290 12.33 -1.44 23.80
CA ILE A 290 11.57 -0.51 22.98
C ILE A 290 10.36 -0.02 23.76
N PRO A 291 10.14 1.30 23.82
CA PRO A 291 8.92 1.83 24.40
C PRO A 291 7.72 1.55 23.47
N CYS A 292 6.68 0.89 23.98
CA CYS A 292 5.40 0.75 23.29
C CYS A 292 4.38 1.72 23.90
N PHE A 293 3.84 2.63 23.08
CA PHE A 293 2.87 3.64 23.54
C PHE A 293 1.64 3.64 22.64
N SER A 294 0.45 3.73 23.25
CA SER A 294 -0.73 4.30 22.59
C SER A 294 -0.70 5.81 22.82
N ILE A 295 -0.32 6.61 21.82
CA ILE A 295 -0.14 8.05 22.04
C ILE A 295 -1.47 8.77 21.82
N SER A 296 -2.12 9.20 22.90
CA SER A 296 -3.12 10.27 22.84
C SER A 296 -2.53 11.54 23.45
N SER A 297 -2.15 12.50 22.61
CA SER A 297 -1.56 13.78 22.99
C SER A 297 -2.64 14.87 23.04
N ASP A 298 -2.82 15.50 24.21
CA ASP A 298 -3.60 16.73 24.34
C ASP A 298 -2.64 17.92 24.32
N PHE A 299 -2.72 18.76 23.29
CA PHE A 299 -1.87 19.94 23.11
C PHE A 299 -2.55 21.18 23.67
N GLU A 300 -1.99 21.77 24.73
CA GLU A 300 -2.43 23.08 25.21
C GLU A 300 -1.44 24.16 24.79
N LYS A 301 -1.90 25.07 23.90
CA LYS A 301 -1.25 26.31 23.43
C LYS A 301 0.03 26.15 22.57
N CYS A 302 -0.15 25.98 21.25
CA CYS A 302 0.84 26.48 20.29
C CYS A 302 0.59 27.99 20.12
N GLN A 303 1.62 28.81 20.29
CA GLN A 303 1.51 30.24 19.95
C GLN A 303 1.06 30.37 18.48
N THR A 304 0.19 31.34 18.24
CA THR A 304 -0.67 31.51 17.06
C THR A 304 0.05 31.87 15.77
N GLU A 305 1.38 31.88 15.75
CA GLU A 305 2.14 32.24 14.55
C GLU A 305 2.40 30.99 13.71
N MET A 306 2.16 31.14 12.41
CA MET A 306 2.33 30.10 11.41
C MET A 306 3.65 29.35 11.62
N PHE A 307 3.58 28.03 11.56
CA PHE A 307 4.70 27.13 11.78
C PHE A 307 5.88 27.44 10.84
N ASP A 308 6.86 28.21 11.32
CA ASP A 308 8.11 28.55 10.60
C ASP A 308 9.23 27.53 10.82
N GLY A 309 8.86 26.27 11.10
CA GLY A 309 9.77 25.13 11.03
C GLY A 309 10.55 24.82 12.32
N ASP A 310 10.56 25.70 13.32
CA ASP A 310 11.26 25.43 14.57
C ASP A 310 10.35 24.79 15.63
N ILE A 311 10.13 23.48 15.48
CA ILE A 311 9.37 22.70 16.45
C ILE A 311 10.06 22.63 17.83
N PHE A 312 11.36 22.92 17.89
CA PHE A 312 12.18 22.78 19.09
C PHE A 312 11.96 23.92 20.09
N ASN A 313 11.39 25.05 19.64
CA ASN A 313 11.13 26.22 20.49
C ASN A 313 9.70 26.30 21.04
N LEU A 314 8.82 25.37 20.65
CA LEU A 314 7.45 25.33 21.17
C LEU A 314 7.46 24.84 22.64
N LYS A 315 6.59 25.43 23.48
CA LYS A 315 6.35 24.94 24.86
C LYS A 315 5.22 23.92 24.83
N TRP A 316 5.48 22.69 25.25
CA TRP A 316 4.54 21.57 25.13
C TRP A 316 4.11 21.05 26.49
N PHE A 317 2.82 20.77 26.64
CA PHE A 317 2.35 19.89 27.69
C PHE A 317 1.92 18.57 27.05
N LEU A 318 2.67 17.50 27.30
CA LEU A 318 2.38 16.18 26.76
C LEU A 318 1.73 15.34 27.85
N LYS A 319 0.43 15.12 27.70
CA LYS A 319 -0.27 14.08 28.45
C LYS A 319 -0.06 12.75 27.74
N ILE A 320 1.05 12.06 28.00
CA ILE A 320 1.27 10.71 27.49
C ILE A 320 0.22 9.81 28.15
N SER A 321 -0.76 9.31 27.39
CA SER A 321 -1.67 8.30 27.92
C SER A 321 -0.90 7.01 28.24
N LYS A 322 -1.30 6.39 29.34
CA LYS A 322 -0.79 5.15 29.95
C LYS A 322 0.25 4.41 29.09
N LYS A 323 1.51 4.39 29.56
CA LYS A 323 2.52 3.42 29.12
C LYS A 323 1.87 2.03 29.11
N THR A 324 1.80 1.37 27.96
CA THR A 324 1.17 0.05 27.86
C THR A 324 2.13 -1.03 28.37
N HIS A 325 3.36 -1.06 27.85
CA HIS A 325 4.49 -1.90 28.28
C HIS A 325 5.76 -1.51 27.51
N ASN A 326 6.93 -2.00 27.91
CA ASN A 326 8.13 -2.00 27.05
C ASN A 326 8.23 -3.38 26.38
N LYS A 327 8.57 -3.43 25.09
CA LYS A 327 8.99 -4.69 24.45
C LYS A 327 10.47 -4.92 24.74
N GLU A 328 10.78 -6.04 25.37
CA GLU A 328 12.15 -6.40 25.72
C GLU A 328 12.79 -7.26 24.62
N TYR A 329 14.08 -7.04 24.40
CA TYR A 329 14.90 -7.80 23.48
C TYR A 329 15.87 -8.63 24.30
N TYR A 330 16.13 -9.85 23.84
CA TYR A 330 17.22 -10.64 24.38
C TYR A 330 18.56 -10.01 24.03
N ASP A 331 19.60 -10.38 24.78
CA ASP A 331 20.96 -9.95 24.46
C ASP A 331 21.37 -10.40 23.06
N PHE A 332 22.25 -9.63 22.42
CA PHE A 332 22.70 -9.90 21.06
C PHE A 332 23.21 -11.33 20.88
N ASP A 333 23.98 -11.84 21.84
CA ASP A 333 24.54 -13.19 21.81
C ASP A 333 23.47 -14.29 21.83
N TYR A 334 22.25 -14.04 22.35
CA TYR A 334 21.12 -14.98 22.25
C TYR A 334 20.68 -15.15 20.78
N TYR A 335 20.52 -14.04 20.06
CA TYR A 335 20.18 -14.10 18.63
C TYR A 335 21.30 -14.70 17.79
N ILE A 336 22.57 -14.51 18.19
CA ILE A 336 23.71 -15.20 17.55
C ILE A 336 23.59 -16.71 17.71
N LYS A 337 23.25 -17.22 18.90
CA LYS A 337 23.04 -18.67 19.10
C LYS A 337 21.93 -19.23 18.21
N ILE A 338 20.82 -18.49 18.06
CA ILE A 338 19.72 -18.88 17.15
C ILE A 338 20.23 -18.97 15.71
N ILE A 339 20.95 -17.95 15.25
CA ILE A 339 21.50 -17.91 13.90
C ILE A 339 22.48 -19.07 13.66
N GLU A 340 23.41 -19.30 14.58
CA GLU A 340 24.43 -20.35 14.45
C GLU A 340 23.80 -21.74 14.37
N LYS A 341 22.83 -22.04 15.24
CA LYS A 341 22.14 -23.33 15.22
C LYS A 341 21.23 -23.48 13.99
N SER A 342 20.53 -22.41 13.63
CA SER A 342 19.71 -22.36 12.41
C SER A 342 20.57 -22.58 11.16
N PHE A 343 21.79 -22.04 11.15
CA PHE A 343 22.75 -22.24 10.07
C PHE A 343 23.13 -23.72 9.94
N THR A 344 23.44 -24.38 11.05
CA THR A 344 23.79 -25.81 11.01
C THR A 344 22.64 -26.72 10.57
N GLU A 345 21.39 -26.31 10.78
CA GLU A 345 20.24 -27.19 10.58
C GLU A 345 19.42 -26.89 9.32
N PHE A 346 19.36 -25.62 8.90
CA PHE A 346 18.43 -25.16 7.86
C PHE A 346 19.10 -24.45 6.68
N TYR A 347 20.41 -24.21 6.71
CA TYR A 347 21.07 -23.42 5.67
C TYR A 347 21.06 -24.10 4.30
N GLU A 348 21.35 -25.40 4.24
CA GLU A 348 21.41 -26.12 2.96
C GLU A 348 20.03 -26.49 2.43
N ASN A 349 19.06 -26.74 3.32
CA ASN A 349 17.74 -27.24 2.95
C ASN A 349 16.64 -26.55 3.73
N THR A 350 15.68 -25.97 3.00
CA THR A 350 14.47 -25.39 3.60
C THR A 350 13.63 -26.49 4.22
N ASN A 351 13.30 -26.36 5.51
CA ASN A 351 12.56 -27.38 6.25
C ASN A 351 11.14 -26.89 6.55
N PHE A 352 10.20 -27.18 5.63
CA PHE A 352 8.79 -26.77 5.78
C PHE A 352 8.11 -27.37 7.01
N CYS A 353 8.53 -28.55 7.48
CA CYS A 353 8.04 -29.14 8.73
C CYS A 353 8.46 -28.30 9.95
N ALA A 354 9.71 -27.83 10.00
CA ALA A 354 10.20 -26.94 11.04
C ALA A 354 9.52 -25.57 10.98
N ILE A 355 9.34 -25.00 9.78
CA ILE A 355 8.61 -23.74 9.58
C ILE A 355 7.19 -23.87 10.15
N LYS A 356 6.47 -24.94 9.77
CA LYS A 356 5.12 -25.20 10.28
C LYS A 356 5.10 -25.43 11.80
N TYR A 357 6.09 -26.16 12.33
CA TYR A 357 6.20 -26.42 13.76
C TYR A 357 6.33 -25.14 14.57
N PHE A 358 7.29 -24.27 14.25
CA PHE A 358 7.47 -23.02 15.00
C PHE A 358 6.30 -22.05 14.78
N ALA A 359 5.64 -22.11 13.62
CA ALA A 359 4.40 -21.37 13.40
C ALA A 359 3.26 -21.87 14.30
N SER A 360 3.26 -23.09 14.84
CA SER A 360 2.14 -23.61 15.63
C SER A 360 2.02 -23.07 17.06
N PHE A 361 2.94 -22.21 17.50
CA PHE A 361 2.99 -21.66 18.85
C PHE A 361 2.66 -20.16 18.86
N ASP A 362 1.99 -19.71 19.92
CA ASP A 362 1.74 -18.28 20.15
C ASP A 362 3.00 -17.55 20.64
N GLU A 363 2.93 -16.22 20.78
CA GLU A 363 4.09 -15.40 21.18
C GLU A 363 4.68 -15.75 22.55
N GLU A 364 3.87 -16.26 23.48
CA GLU A 364 4.33 -16.61 24.83
C GLU A 364 5.03 -17.97 24.85
N SER A 365 4.45 -18.98 24.18
CA SER A 365 4.96 -20.34 24.17
C SER A 365 6.14 -20.55 23.21
N ILE A 366 6.22 -19.77 22.12
CA ILE A 366 7.27 -19.95 21.09
C ILE A 366 8.69 -19.77 21.64
N ILE A 367 8.88 -18.87 22.59
CA ILE A 367 10.19 -18.61 23.18
C ILE A 367 10.69 -19.84 23.94
N GLN A 368 9.82 -20.50 24.70
CA GLN A 368 10.18 -21.72 25.40
C GLN A 368 10.60 -22.83 24.42
N GLU A 369 9.87 -22.96 23.31
CA GLU A 369 10.23 -23.96 22.29
C GLU A 369 11.52 -23.63 21.54
N ILE A 370 11.81 -22.35 21.28
CA ILE A 370 13.11 -21.94 20.74
C ILE A 370 14.23 -22.30 21.74
N ASN A 371 14.03 -22.11 23.04
CA ASN A 371 15.02 -22.48 24.05
C ASN A 371 15.21 -24.01 24.12
N ASN A 372 14.13 -24.79 24.12
CA ASN A 372 14.18 -26.25 24.05
C ASN A 372 14.92 -26.72 22.78
N TRP A 373 14.64 -26.06 21.65
CA TRP A 373 15.34 -26.30 20.39
C TRP A 373 16.83 -26.00 20.54
N LEU A 374 17.21 -24.82 21.05
CA LEU A 374 18.60 -24.42 21.27
C LEU A 374 19.38 -25.45 22.10
N GLU A 375 18.79 -25.99 23.15
CA GLU A 375 19.42 -26.97 24.06
C GLU A 375 19.50 -28.40 23.50
N SER A 376 18.66 -28.75 22.53
CA SER A 376 18.59 -30.12 22.00
C SER A 376 19.65 -30.40 20.92
N ASN A 377 20.34 -31.54 21.01
CA ASN A 377 21.24 -31.99 19.94
C ASN A 377 20.50 -32.55 18.70
N ARG A 378 19.28 -33.06 18.87
CA ARG A 378 18.41 -33.54 17.79
C ARG A 378 16.97 -33.19 18.13
N PHE A 379 16.40 -32.26 17.36
CA PHE A 379 15.05 -31.77 17.59
C PHE A 379 14.06 -32.45 16.63
N ILE A 380 12.86 -32.77 17.12
CA ILE A 380 11.82 -33.43 16.32
C ILE A 380 10.69 -32.44 16.07
N TYR A 381 10.51 -32.04 14.82
CA TYR A 381 9.49 -31.09 14.37
C TYR A 381 8.11 -31.73 14.20
N LYS A 382 7.54 -32.24 15.29
CA LYS A 382 6.20 -32.86 15.24
C LYS A 382 5.13 -31.80 15.48
N VAL A 383 4.45 -31.40 14.41
CA VAL A 383 3.28 -30.50 14.48
C VAL A 383 2.15 -31.23 15.23
N LYS A 384 1.78 -30.72 16.40
CA LYS A 384 0.68 -31.26 17.24
C LYS A 384 -0.63 -30.48 17.12
N SER A 385 -0.60 -29.34 16.44
CA SER A 385 -1.70 -28.39 16.37
C SER A 385 -1.99 -27.99 14.93
N ASN A 386 -3.27 -27.73 14.65
CA ASN A 386 -3.72 -27.14 13.38
C ASN A 386 -3.72 -25.60 13.42
N ASN A 387 -3.31 -25.01 14.55
CA ASN A 387 -3.05 -23.57 14.65
C ASN A 387 -1.73 -23.24 13.96
N TYR A 388 -1.70 -22.08 13.34
CA TYR A 388 -0.48 -21.45 12.86
C TYR A 388 -0.60 -19.94 13.10
N TYR A 389 0.40 -19.41 13.78
CA TYR A 389 0.58 -18.01 14.11
C TYR A 389 1.75 -17.51 13.28
N ILE A 390 1.47 -17.19 12.01
CA ILE A 390 2.43 -16.42 11.22
C ILE A 390 2.35 -14.99 11.75
N ASN A 391 3.24 -14.69 12.71
CA ASN A 391 3.24 -13.43 13.45
C ASN A 391 3.19 -12.23 12.48
N GLU A 392 2.40 -11.19 12.80
CA GLU A 392 2.42 -9.93 12.04
C GLU A 392 3.83 -9.32 11.94
N SER A 393 4.67 -9.57 12.95
CA SER A 393 6.08 -9.16 13.00
C SER A 393 7.03 -10.10 12.25
N SER A 394 6.51 -11.14 11.58
CA SER A 394 7.33 -11.97 10.70
C SER A 394 7.91 -11.15 9.56
N SER A 395 9.16 -11.45 9.24
CA SER A 395 9.93 -10.87 8.12
C SER A 395 9.40 -11.25 6.74
N LEU A 396 8.36 -12.08 6.70
CA LEU A 396 7.73 -12.54 5.47
C LEU A 396 6.86 -11.44 4.86
N ASN A 397 6.98 -11.26 3.56
CA ASN A 397 6.11 -10.40 2.78
C ASN A 397 4.70 -11.04 2.63
N LYS A 398 3.76 -10.31 2.03
CA LYS A 398 2.37 -10.79 1.88
C LYS A 398 2.28 -12.03 0.99
N GLU A 399 3.05 -12.09 -0.08
CA GLU A 399 3.11 -13.21 -1.03
C GLU A 399 3.66 -14.48 -0.37
N GLU A 400 4.83 -14.40 0.28
CA GLU A 400 5.44 -15.50 1.02
C GLU A 400 4.51 -16.05 2.10
N LYS A 401 3.80 -15.16 2.81
CA LYS A 401 2.77 -15.56 3.79
C LYS A 401 1.66 -16.34 3.11
N ASN A 402 1.11 -15.82 2.01
CA ASN A 402 0.03 -16.47 1.29
C ASN A 402 0.46 -17.84 0.73
N GLU A 403 1.64 -17.94 0.13
CA GLU A 403 2.14 -19.19 -0.42
C GLU A 403 2.44 -20.23 0.68
N LEU A 404 2.97 -19.81 1.83
CA LEU A 404 3.12 -20.72 2.98
C LEU A 404 1.76 -21.22 3.49
N LEU A 405 0.77 -20.33 3.58
CA LEU A 405 -0.59 -20.72 3.93
C LEU A 405 -1.16 -21.71 2.90
N LYS A 406 -0.95 -21.46 1.61
CA LYS A 406 -1.30 -22.37 0.51
C LYS A 406 -0.65 -23.74 0.66
N LEU A 407 0.65 -23.80 0.99
CA LEU A 407 1.35 -25.06 1.28
C LEU A 407 0.81 -25.80 2.51
N PHE A 408 0.36 -25.06 3.52
CA PHE A 408 -0.15 -25.66 4.74
C PHE A 408 -1.58 -26.16 4.59
N ILE A 409 -2.41 -25.43 3.85
CA ILE A 409 -3.86 -25.65 3.67
C ILE A 409 -4.16 -26.54 2.46
N GLY A 410 -3.37 -26.48 1.39
CA GLY A 410 -3.58 -27.23 0.15
C GLY A 410 -4.52 -26.52 -0.83
N GLN A 411 -5.20 -27.31 -1.68
CA GLN A 411 -6.05 -26.83 -2.80
C GLN A 411 -7.16 -25.86 -2.38
N ASN A 412 -7.61 -25.95 -1.13
CA ASN A 412 -8.64 -25.05 -0.62
C ASN A 412 -8.17 -23.59 -0.57
N PHE A 413 -6.88 -23.29 -0.36
CA PHE A 413 -6.43 -21.90 -0.15
C PHE A 413 -6.80 -20.91 -1.29
N GLU A 414 -6.84 -21.37 -2.53
CA GLU A 414 -7.12 -20.52 -3.71
C GLU A 414 -8.62 -20.29 -3.97
N GLU A 415 -9.50 -20.88 -3.17
CA GLU A 415 -10.94 -20.82 -3.45
C GLU A 415 -11.60 -19.55 -2.88
N LEU A 416 -10.97 -18.78 -1.98
CA LEU A 416 -11.61 -17.66 -1.29
C LEU A 416 -10.72 -16.47 -0.94
N SER A 417 -11.28 -15.26 -1.04
CA SER A 417 -10.64 -14.04 -0.55
C SER A 417 -10.40 -14.09 0.96
N MET A 418 -9.18 -13.69 1.36
CA MET A 418 -8.80 -13.58 2.76
C MET A 418 -9.65 -12.58 3.56
N SER A 419 -10.40 -11.68 2.92
CA SER A 419 -11.32 -10.77 3.62
C SER A 419 -12.56 -11.47 4.18
N TYR A 420 -12.87 -12.68 3.71
CA TYR A 420 -14.01 -13.47 4.20
C TYR A 420 -13.79 -14.02 5.61
N PHE A 421 -12.55 -14.38 5.93
CA PHE A 421 -12.18 -15.00 7.20
C PHE A 421 -11.92 -13.96 8.29
N SER A 422 -12.35 -14.25 9.51
CA SER A 422 -11.94 -13.54 10.72
C SER A 422 -10.47 -13.82 11.06
N ASN A 423 -9.85 -13.00 11.91
CA ASN A 423 -8.44 -13.19 12.30
C ASN A 423 -8.18 -14.56 12.96
N ASN A 424 -9.15 -15.09 13.72
CA ASN A 424 -9.01 -16.41 14.32
C ASN A 424 -9.07 -17.52 13.26
N GLU A 425 -9.98 -17.41 12.29
CA GLU A 425 -10.11 -18.37 11.19
C GLU A 425 -8.88 -18.33 10.29
N LYS A 426 -8.28 -17.15 10.05
CA LYS A 426 -7.04 -17.00 9.29
C LYS A 426 -5.82 -17.70 9.90
N ASN A 427 -5.87 -18.04 11.19
CA ASN A 427 -4.74 -18.61 11.94
C ASN A 427 -5.00 -20.07 12.37
N ASN A 428 -6.08 -20.69 11.88
CA ASN A 428 -6.44 -22.06 12.21
C ASN A 428 -6.95 -22.81 10.96
N LEU A 429 -6.26 -23.89 10.60
CA LEU A 429 -6.53 -24.64 9.36
C LEU A 429 -7.95 -25.22 9.34
N VAL A 430 -8.38 -25.83 10.44
CA VAL A 430 -9.69 -26.49 10.54
C VAL A 430 -10.82 -25.46 10.49
N SER A 431 -10.67 -24.34 11.18
CA SER A 431 -11.65 -23.25 11.15
C SER A 431 -11.77 -22.65 9.75
N MET A 432 -10.65 -22.46 9.05
CA MET A 432 -10.64 -21.98 7.67
C MET A 432 -11.35 -22.99 6.75
N GLU A 433 -10.95 -24.26 6.76
CA GLU A 433 -11.58 -25.33 5.95
C GLU A 433 -13.09 -25.43 6.18
N ASN A 434 -13.54 -25.41 7.44
CA ASN A 434 -14.97 -25.42 7.75
C ASN A 434 -15.69 -24.20 7.16
N LYS A 435 -15.08 -23.01 7.23
CA LYS A 435 -15.66 -21.79 6.68
C LYS A 435 -15.76 -21.83 5.15
N MET A 436 -14.81 -22.49 4.51
CA MET A 436 -14.78 -22.72 3.08
C MET A 436 -15.87 -23.69 2.62
N LEU A 437 -16.07 -24.78 3.37
CA LEU A 437 -17.19 -25.69 3.13
C LEU A 437 -18.53 -24.97 3.23
N ILE A 438 -18.71 -24.13 4.26
CA ILE A 438 -19.90 -23.28 4.39
C ILE A 438 -20.05 -22.35 3.17
N TYR A 439 -18.97 -21.75 2.68
CA TYR A 439 -19.03 -20.86 1.53
C TYR A 439 -19.55 -21.57 0.27
N LYS A 440 -19.15 -22.83 0.04
CA LYS A 440 -19.62 -23.63 -1.11
C LYS A 440 -21.13 -23.87 -1.11
N GLU A 441 -21.78 -23.72 0.05
CA GLU A 441 -23.23 -23.88 0.22
C GLU A 441 -24.01 -22.57 0.12
N ILE A 442 -23.32 -21.41 0.06
CA ILE A 442 -23.95 -20.09 -0.10
C ILE A 442 -24.55 -20.03 -1.51
N ASP A 443 -25.78 -19.52 -1.63
CA ASP A 443 -26.42 -19.30 -2.91
C ASP A 443 -25.90 -17.99 -3.54
N ASN A 444 -25.86 -17.92 -4.87
CA ASN A 444 -25.75 -16.60 -5.51
C ASN A 444 -27.02 -15.80 -5.21
N PHE A 445 -26.89 -14.52 -4.90
CA PHE A 445 -28.03 -13.67 -4.58
C PHE A 445 -27.84 -12.22 -5.01
N PHE A 446 -28.95 -11.51 -5.14
CA PHE A 446 -28.98 -10.06 -5.23
C PHE A 446 -30.12 -9.46 -4.40
N HIS A 447 -29.96 -8.19 -4.06
CA HIS A 447 -30.89 -7.41 -3.23
C HIS A 447 -31.39 -6.18 -3.97
N ILE A 448 -32.65 -5.79 -3.79
CA ILE A 448 -33.27 -4.62 -4.46
C ILE A 448 -32.48 -3.32 -4.30
N ASP A 449 -31.79 -3.14 -3.18
CA ASP A 449 -30.99 -1.94 -2.94
C ASP A 449 -29.80 -1.79 -3.90
N ALA A 450 -29.33 -2.87 -4.53
CA ALA A 450 -28.37 -2.76 -5.62
C ALA A 450 -28.95 -1.95 -6.79
N LEU A 451 -30.23 -2.11 -7.09
CA LEU A 451 -30.93 -1.33 -8.11
C LEU A 451 -31.17 0.11 -7.65
N ASN A 452 -31.41 0.32 -6.34
CA ASN A 452 -31.59 1.66 -5.76
C ASN A 452 -30.32 2.52 -5.84
N ILE A 453 -29.13 1.92 -5.81
CA ILE A 453 -27.87 2.63 -6.10
C ILE A 453 -27.87 3.18 -7.53
N LEU A 454 -28.46 2.45 -8.47
CA LEU A 454 -28.45 2.75 -9.90
C LEU A 454 -29.65 3.58 -10.39
N ILE A 455 -30.63 3.88 -9.52
CA ILE A 455 -31.91 4.51 -9.93
C ILE A 455 -31.72 5.81 -10.72
N LYS A 456 -30.67 6.59 -10.40
CA LYS A 456 -30.33 7.83 -11.10
C LYS A 456 -30.02 7.62 -12.58
N LEU A 457 -29.46 6.45 -12.94
CA LEU A 457 -29.18 6.08 -14.33
C LEU A 457 -30.44 5.81 -15.13
N HIS A 458 -31.59 5.58 -14.48
CA HIS A 458 -32.86 5.31 -15.15
C HIS A 458 -33.64 6.58 -15.52
N LYS A 459 -33.11 7.75 -15.18
CA LYS A 459 -33.71 9.04 -15.57
C LYS A 459 -33.68 9.21 -17.08
N LYS A 460 -34.86 9.48 -17.64
CA LYS A 460 -35.04 9.72 -19.07
C LYS A 460 -34.25 10.94 -19.51
N ASN A 461 -33.55 10.81 -20.63
CA ASN A 461 -32.71 11.82 -21.26
C ASN A 461 -31.56 12.34 -20.39
N ALA A 462 -31.26 11.71 -19.26
CA ALA A 462 -30.09 12.06 -18.46
C ALA A 462 -28.82 11.72 -19.23
N ARG A 463 -27.87 12.64 -19.22
CA ARG A 463 -26.52 12.46 -19.75
C ARG A 463 -25.64 11.87 -18.66
N ILE A 464 -25.12 10.68 -18.91
CA ILE A 464 -24.30 9.94 -17.95
C ILE A 464 -22.87 9.93 -18.44
N CYS A 465 -21.94 10.37 -17.58
CA CYS A 465 -20.51 10.32 -17.83
C CYS A 465 -19.86 9.15 -17.09
N TRP A 466 -19.40 8.15 -17.84
CA TRP A 466 -18.60 7.04 -17.33
C TRP A 466 -17.14 7.43 -17.49
N TYR A 467 -16.35 7.40 -16.42
CA TYR A 467 -14.95 7.80 -16.52
C TYR A 467 -14.05 7.06 -15.54
N ASP A 468 -12.78 6.93 -15.95
CA ASP A 468 -11.74 6.31 -15.14
C ASP A 468 -10.43 7.10 -15.26
N TYR A 469 -9.58 7.00 -14.24
CA TYR A 469 -8.32 7.73 -14.15
C TYR A 469 -7.12 6.80 -14.14
N GLU A 470 -6.06 7.25 -14.79
CA GLU A 470 -4.72 6.71 -14.57
C GLU A 470 -3.77 7.81 -14.09
N GLY A 471 -2.85 7.42 -13.22
CA GLY A 471 -1.94 8.35 -12.55
C GLY A 471 -0.55 7.77 -12.34
N PHE A 472 0.40 8.65 -12.06
CA PHE A 472 1.79 8.26 -11.80
C PHE A 472 2.36 8.94 -10.56
N SER A 473 3.36 8.31 -9.95
CA SER A 473 4.03 8.84 -8.76
C SER A 473 5.55 8.71 -8.88
N ASP A 474 6.29 9.52 -8.13
CA ASP A 474 7.76 9.39 -8.04
C ASP A 474 8.25 9.82 -6.65
N LEU A 475 9.46 9.40 -6.30
CA LEU A 475 10.19 9.87 -5.11
C LEU A 475 10.43 11.38 -5.19
N TYR A 476 10.86 11.88 -6.35
CA TYR A 476 11.02 13.31 -6.57
C TYR A 476 9.69 13.90 -7.08
N PRO A 477 9.09 14.85 -6.34
CA PRO A 477 7.78 15.42 -6.70
C PRO A 477 7.67 15.86 -8.16
N PRO A 478 6.66 15.37 -8.91
CA PRO A 478 6.47 15.76 -10.32
C PRO A 478 6.00 17.20 -10.48
N MET A 479 5.35 17.75 -9.45
CA MET A 479 4.86 19.12 -9.41
C MET A 479 4.98 19.69 -7.98
N ASN A 480 4.96 21.03 -7.87
CA ASN A 480 4.89 21.70 -6.58
C ASN A 480 3.67 21.21 -5.78
N ARG A 481 3.83 21.08 -4.47
CA ARG A 481 2.82 20.65 -3.49
C ARG A 481 2.34 19.20 -3.59
N ILE A 482 2.85 18.43 -4.55
CA ILE A 482 2.65 16.98 -4.59
C ILE A 482 3.73 16.35 -3.72
N ALA A 483 3.35 15.59 -2.70
CA ALA A 483 4.33 14.93 -1.85
C ALA A 483 5.00 13.75 -2.56
N PRO A 484 6.20 13.33 -2.15
CA PRO A 484 6.81 12.08 -2.62
C PRO A 484 5.83 10.90 -2.53
N TYR A 485 5.81 10.08 -3.59
CA TYR A 485 4.93 8.93 -3.79
C TYR A 485 3.43 9.23 -3.83
N ASN A 486 3.01 10.49 -3.86
CA ASN A 486 1.61 10.81 -4.12
C ASN A 486 1.36 10.73 -5.64
N GLN A 487 0.33 10.00 -6.05
CA GLN A 487 -0.10 9.90 -7.44
C GLN A 487 -0.60 11.25 -7.98
N LEU A 488 -0.16 11.60 -9.19
CA LEU A 488 -0.66 12.68 -10.03
C LEU A 488 -1.40 12.08 -11.21
N VAL A 489 -2.68 12.42 -11.38
CA VAL A 489 -3.47 11.99 -12.54
C VAL A 489 -2.87 12.60 -13.81
N ASN A 490 -2.63 11.77 -14.82
CA ASN A 490 -2.15 12.19 -16.14
C ASN A 490 -3.03 11.67 -17.28
N GLN A 491 -4.01 10.81 -16.98
CA GLN A 491 -4.87 10.23 -18.00
C GLN A 491 -6.30 10.12 -17.49
N VAL A 492 -7.26 10.32 -18.40
CA VAL A 492 -8.67 10.08 -18.19
C VAL A 492 -9.29 9.54 -19.48
N SER A 493 -10.17 8.55 -19.35
CA SER A 493 -11.06 8.13 -20.44
C SER A 493 -12.50 8.43 -20.03
N VAL A 494 -13.29 8.93 -20.97
CA VAL A 494 -14.68 9.32 -20.76
C VAL A 494 -15.54 8.73 -21.86
N ILE A 495 -16.64 8.08 -21.46
CA ILE A 495 -17.73 7.70 -22.36
C ILE A 495 -18.99 8.43 -21.88
N ILE A 496 -19.64 9.18 -22.76
CA ILE A 496 -20.93 9.81 -22.47
C ILE A 496 -22.03 8.96 -23.09
N THR A 497 -23.03 8.65 -22.29
CA THR A 497 -24.24 7.95 -22.76
C THR A 497 -25.50 8.75 -22.46
N LYS A 498 -26.52 8.57 -23.29
CA LYS A 498 -27.86 9.09 -23.05
C LYS A 498 -28.88 8.02 -23.43
N ASN A 499 -29.78 7.70 -22.49
CA ASN A 499 -30.75 6.61 -22.64
C ASN A 499 -30.10 5.25 -23.03
N GLY A 500 -28.92 4.96 -22.49
CA GLY A 500 -28.17 3.72 -22.79
C GLY A 500 -27.51 3.68 -24.17
N ILE A 501 -27.45 4.80 -24.89
CA ILE A 501 -26.78 4.93 -26.18
C ILE A 501 -25.52 5.78 -25.98
N GLU A 502 -24.38 5.32 -26.51
CA GLU A 502 -23.12 6.05 -26.55
C GLU A 502 -23.25 7.31 -27.44
N GLU A 503 -23.04 8.49 -26.87
CA GLU A 503 -23.02 9.77 -27.59
C GLU A 503 -21.60 10.17 -28.02
N SER A 504 -20.61 9.91 -27.16
CA SER A 504 -19.21 10.29 -27.42
C SER A 504 -18.22 9.51 -26.56
N VAL A 505 -17.00 9.35 -27.08
CA VAL A 505 -15.83 8.81 -26.37
C VAL A 505 -14.68 9.81 -26.46
N GLU A 506 -14.03 10.09 -25.34
CA GLU A 506 -12.85 10.95 -25.28
C GLU A 506 -11.78 10.34 -24.37
N ASN A 507 -10.61 10.04 -24.94
CA ASN A 507 -9.46 9.50 -24.21
C ASN A 507 -8.32 10.52 -24.20
N LEU A 508 -8.05 11.10 -23.04
CA LEU A 508 -7.02 12.11 -22.83
C LEU A 508 -5.83 11.49 -22.09
N VAL A 509 -4.66 11.55 -22.72
CA VAL A 509 -3.37 11.23 -22.09
C VAL A 509 -2.50 12.47 -22.13
N ILE A 510 -2.12 12.97 -20.96
CA ILE A 510 -1.23 14.11 -20.80
C ILE A 510 0.22 13.63 -20.84
N ASP A 511 1.08 14.36 -21.55
CA ASP A 511 2.50 14.12 -21.56
C ASP A 511 3.12 14.46 -20.19
N THR A 512 3.54 13.42 -19.47
CA THR A 512 4.06 13.55 -18.09
C THR A 512 5.39 14.30 -18.01
N LYS A 513 6.14 14.40 -19.11
CA LYS A 513 7.41 15.14 -19.17
C LYS A 513 7.24 16.61 -18.77
N ASN A 514 6.12 17.23 -19.16
CA ASN A 514 5.85 18.66 -18.98
C ASN A 514 4.50 18.95 -18.32
N ILE A 515 3.99 18.02 -17.49
CA ILE A 515 2.67 18.17 -16.85
C ILE A 515 2.57 19.44 -15.99
N SER A 516 1.41 20.10 -16.09
CA SER A 516 1.10 21.38 -15.43
C SER A 516 -0.33 21.41 -14.87
N CYS A 517 -0.65 22.43 -14.08
CA CYS A 517 -2.03 22.67 -13.63
C CYS A 517 -3.01 22.94 -14.79
N LYS A 518 -2.54 23.42 -15.95
CA LYS A 518 -3.40 23.62 -17.14
C LYS A 518 -3.94 22.28 -17.64
N ASP A 519 -3.10 21.25 -17.58
CA ASP A 519 -3.46 19.88 -17.97
C ASP A 519 -4.46 19.26 -16.98
N LEU A 520 -4.30 19.52 -15.68
CA LEU A 520 -5.26 19.06 -14.67
C LEU A 520 -6.63 19.72 -14.82
N VAL A 521 -6.68 21.00 -15.20
CA VAL A 521 -7.94 21.67 -15.56
C VAL A 521 -8.57 21.01 -16.78
N LYS A 522 -7.77 20.67 -17.80
CA LYS A 522 -8.25 19.98 -19.01
C LYS A 522 -8.84 18.60 -18.70
N ILE A 523 -8.24 17.84 -17.79
CA ILE A 523 -8.78 16.55 -17.32
C ILE A 523 -10.20 16.73 -16.73
N ILE A 524 -10.38 17.70 -15.84
CA ILE A 524 -11.70 17.98 -15.25
C ILE A 524 -12.69 18.50 -16.29
N GLN A 525 -12.25 19.31 -17.25
CA GLN A 525 -13.08 19.77 -18.36
C GLN A 525 -13.56 18.62 -19.24
N THR A 526 -12.71 17.62 -19.47
CA THR A 526 -13.04 16.42 -20.26
C THR A 526 -14.20 15.65 -19.60
N ILE A 527 -14.14 15.48 -18.28
CA ILE A 527 -15.21 14.82 -17.50
C ILE A 527 -16.49 15.65 -17.47
N TYR A 528 -16.37 16.96 -17.24
CA TYR A 528 -17.52 17.84 -17.09
C TYR A 528 -18.16 18.27 -18.43
N ASN A 529 -17.60 17.86 -19.58
CA ASN A 529 -17.96 18.40 -20.87
C ASN A 529 -19.48 18.37 -21.12
N ASN A 530 -20.04 19.54 -21.45
CA ASN A 530 -21.49 19.77 -21.61
C ASN A 530 -22.37 19.38 -20.39
N LYS A 531 -21.81 19.43 -19.18
CA LYS A 531 -22.48 19.22 -17.89
C LYS A 531 -23.36 17.95 -17.88
N PRO A 532 -22.74 16.75 -17.79
CA PRO A 532 -23.47 15.51 -17.55
C PRO A 532 -24.33 15.62 -16.28
N ASP A 533 -25.48 14.95 -16.26
CA ASP A 533 -26.39 14.95 -15.11
C ASP A 533 -25.84 14.08 -13.96
N TYR A 534 -25.23 12.94 -14.31
CA TYR A 534 -24.64 11.99 -13.38
C TYR A 534 -23.31 11.45 -13.90
N PHE A 535 -22.50 10.95 -12.96
CA PHE A 535 -21.18 10.38 -13.24
C PHE A 535 -21.11 8.96 -12.69
N VAL A 536 -20.38 8.07 -13.35
CA VAL A 536 -20.21 6.67 -12.92
C VAL A 536 -18.73 6.32 -12.91
N VAL A 537 -18.31 5.70 -11.81
CA VAL A 537 -16.96 5.18 -11.57
C VAL A 537 -17.07 3.84 -10.84
N TYR A 538 -16.00 3.05 -10.82
CA TYR A 538 -16.00 1.77 -10.10
C TYR A 538 -15.63 1.91 -8.62
N ASN A 539 -14.88 2.95 -8.22
CA ASN A 539 -14.49 3.14 -6.81
C ASN A 539 -14.45 4.62 -6.42
N LYS A 540 -15.63 5.19 -6.14
CA LYS A 540 -15.86 6.63 -5.94
C LYS A 540 -14.93 7.30 -4.94
N ASN A 541 -14.42 6.56 -3.95
CA ASN A 541 -13.47 7.10 -2.98
C ASN A 541 -12.15 7.52 -3.63
N TYR A 542 -11.67 6.75 -4.61
CA TYR A 542 -10.44 7.03 -5.34
C TYR A 542 -10.59 8.29 -6.21
N GLU A 543 -11.55 8.33 -7.15
CA GLU A 543 -11.67 9.43 -8.12
C GLU A 543 -12.07 10.73 -7.42
N ASN A 544 -12.95 10.68 -6.42
CA ASN A 544 -13.30 11.89 -5.66
C ASN A 544 -12.09 12.44 -4.88
N THR A 545 -11.19 11.58 -4.41
CA THR A 545 -9.94 12.01 -3.77
C THR A 545 -9.04 12.71 -4.78
N ARG A 546 -8.85 12.12 -5.97
CA ARG A 546 -8.08 12.75 -7.07
C ARG A 546 -8.67 14.11 -7.48
N ASN A 547 -9.98 14.21 -7.63
CA ASN A 547 -10.69 15.45 -7.95
C ASN A 547 -10.45 16.55 -6.91
N LYS A 548 -10.50 16.20 -5.61
CA LYS A 548 -10.21 17.14 -4.52
C LYS A 548 -8.75 17.58 -4.49
N GLU A 549 -7.83 16.69 -4.82
CA GLU A 549 -6.41 17.02 -4.93
C GLU A 549 -6.15 17.98 -6.10
N ILE A 550 -6.75 17.73 -7.28
CA ILE A 550 -6.70 18.63 -8.43
C ILE A 550 -7.25 20.02 -8.07
N SER A 551 -8.42 20.09 -7.42
CA SER A 551 -9.02 21.36 -6.98
C SER A 551 -8.06 22.18 -6.11
N LYS A 552 -7.38 21.54 -5.16
CA LYS A 552 -6.40 22.20 -4.27
C LYS A 552 -5.18 22.70 -5.02
N LEU A 553 -4.63 21.90 -5.94
CA LEU A 553 -3.47 22.26 -6.75
C LEU A 553 -3.78 23.46 -7.67
N VAL A 554 -4.90 23.39 -8.38
CA VAL A 554 -5.35 24.46 -9.29
C VAL A 554 -5.66 25.75 -8.52
N SER A 555 -6.34 25.65 -7.37
CA SER A 555 -6.63 26.82 -6.52
C SER A 555 -5.34 27.49 -6.05
N TYR A 556 -4.37 26.70 -5.63
CA TYR A 556 -3.08 27.25 -5.21
C TYR A 556 -2.39 27.98 -6.37
N GLU A 557 -2.30 27.34 -7.54
CA GLU A 557 -1.66 27.93 -8.71
C GLU A 557 -2.35 29.23 -9.14
N PHE A 558 -3.69 29.27 -9.11
CA PHE A 558 -4.48 30.47 -9.40
C PHE A 558 -4.11 31.67 -8.51
N PHE A 559 -3.89 31.47 -7.22
CA PHE A 559 -3.56 32.58 -6.30
C PHE A 559 -2.08 32.97 -6.30
N ASN A 560 -1.19 32.12 -6.81
CA ASN A 560 0.27 32.31 -6.65
C ASN A 560 1.02 32.47 -7.98
N ASN A 561 0.39 32.18 -9.12
CA ASN A 561 0.99 32.32 -10.44
C ASN A 561 0.12 33.21 -11.33
N LYS A 562 0.59 34.44 -11.60
CA LYS A 562 -0.13 35.42 -12.42
C LYS A 562 -0.37 34.94 -13.85
N GLU A 563 0.58 34.23 -14.46
CA GLU A 563 0.42 33.71 -15.83
C GLU A 563 -0.69 32.66 -15.88
N PHE A 564 -0.68 31.72 -14.93
CA PHE A 564 -1.74 30.73 -14.80
C PHE A 564 -3.09 31.40 -14.49
N GLN A 565 -3.13 32.39 -13.61
CA GLN A 565 -4.34 33.15 -13.28
C GLN A 565 -4.93 33.81 -14.52
N THR A 566 -4.12 34.54 -15.31
CA THR A 566 -4.57 35.17 -16.55
C THR A 566 -5.12 34.14 -17.54
N TRP A 567 -4.40 33.03 -17.75
CA TRP A 567 -4.88 31.94 -18.60
C TRP A 567 -6.20 31.35 -18.08
N PHE A 568 -6.29 31.06 -16.79
CA PHE A 568 -7.46 30.45 -16.17
C PHE A 568 -8.71 31.34 -16.31
N LEU A 569 -8.54 32.66 -16.16
CA LEU A 569 -9.61 33.64 -16.33
C LEU A 569 -10.12 33.76 -17.78
N THR A 570 -9.42 33.19 -18.76
CA THR A 570 -9.96 33.04 -20.13
C THR A 570 -10.97 31.90 -20.26
N GLN A 571 -10.97 30.97 -19.29
CA GLN A 571 -11.80 29.75 -19.31
C GLN A 571 -12.92 29.79 -18.26
N TYR A 572 -12.70 30.48 -17.14
CA TYR A 572 -13.61 30.57 -15.99
C TYR A 572 -13.66 32.00 -15.46
N ASN A 573 -14.77 32.44 -14.85
CA ASN A 573 -14.83 33.78 -14.29
C ASN A 573 -14.01 33.90 -13.00
N ASN A 574 -13.97 32.81 -12.22
CA ASN A 574 -13.26 32.76 -10.94
C ASN A 574 -12.97 31.29 -10.53
N ILE A 575 -12.15 31.10 -9.49
CA ILE A 575 -11.78 29.78 -8.98
C ILE A 575 -12.94 29.01 -8.32
N SER A 576 -13.96 29.72 -7.82
CA SER A 576 -15.16 29.10 -7.26
C SER A 576 -15.92 28.33 -8.33
N ASP A 577 -16.00 28.85 -9.56
CA ASP A 577 -16.68 28.18 -10.68
C ASP A 577 -16.09 26.77 -10.91
N PHE A 578 -14.76 26.66 -10.96
CA PHE A 578 -14.07 25.37 -11.13
C PHE A 578 -14.23 24.44 -9.92
N THR A 579 -14.19 24.99 -8.71
CA THR A 579 -14.40 24.21 -7.48
C THR A 579 -15.85 23.70 -7.38
N SER A 580 -16.82 24.47 -7.85
CA SER A 580 -18.22 24.08 -7.95
C SER A 580 -18.44 22.97 -8.97
N ILE A 581 -17.72 22.98 -10.11
CA ILE A 581 -17.73 21.87 -11.07
C ILE A 581 -17.27 20.57 -10.41
N ILE A 582 -16.13 20.59 -9.73
CA ILE A 582 -15.59 19.40 -9.04
C ILE A 582 -16.54 18.91 -7.95
N THR A 583 -17.14 19.84 -7.19
CA THR A 583 -18.13 19.51 -6.17
C THR A 583 -19.37 18.86 -6.79
N TYR A 584 -19.82 19.38 -7.93
CA TYR A 584 -20.95 18.83 -8.68
C TYR A 584 -20.66 17.43 -9.19
N ILE A 585 -19.48 17.17 -9.77
CA ILE A 585 -19.04 15.82 -10.18
C ILE A 585 -19.15 14.88 -8.98
N ASN A 586 -18.41 15.16 -7.90
CA ASN A 586 -18.32 14.28 -6.73
C ASN A 586 -19.68 13.97 -6.07
N ASN A 587 -20.60 14.94 -6.03
CA ASN A 587 -21.93 14.79 -5.45
C ASN A 587 -22.88 13.98 -6.34
N ASN A 588 -22.65 13.96 -7.65
CA ASN A 588 -23.45 13.22 -8.63
C ASN A 588 -22.76 11.95 -9.15
N THR A 589 -21.60 11.58 -8.60
CA THR A 589 -20.93 10.29 -8.86
C THR A 589 -21.66 9.13 -8.18
N ILE A 590 -21.91 8.08 -8.96
CA ILE A 590 -22.43 6.77 -8.57
C ILE A 590 -21.26 5.78 -8.55
N ASP A 591 -21.20 4.95 -7.52
CA ASP A 591 -20.17 3.93 -7.32
C ASP A 591 -20.74 2.55 -7.69
N LEU A 592 -20.18 1.88 -8.70
CA LEU A 592 -20.63 0.53 -9.08
C LEU A 592 -20.14 -0.56 -8.11
N ALA A 593 -18.98 -0.38 -7.46
CA ALA A 593 -18.52 -1.35 -6.47
C ALA A 593 -19.46 -1.42 -5.27
N ASP A 594 -20.24 -0.36 -4.97
CA ASP A 594 -21.23 -0.39 -3.90
C ASP A 594 -22.28 -1.50 -4.06
N CYS A 595 -22.54 -2.00 -5.27
CA CYS A 595 -23.43 -3.14 -5.52
C CYS A 595 -22.84 -4.48 -5.07
N PHE A 596 -21.51 -4.62 -5.02
CA PHE A 596 -20.81 -5.89 -4.74
C PHE A 596 -19.99 -5.87 -3.45
N SER A 597 -19.63 -4.67 -2.97
CA SER A 597 -18.72 -4.46 -1.85
C SER A 597 -19.25 -5.05 -0.53
N HIS A 598 -18.31 -5.47 0.31
CA HIS A 598 -18.60 -6.06 1.61
C HIS A 598 -18.67 -4.99 2.70
N LYS A 599 -19.86 -4.49 2.98
CA LYS A 599 -20.15 -3.50 4.03
C LYS A 599 -20.34 -4.19 5.38
N LYS A 600 -20.04 -3.46 6.47
CA LYS A 600 -20.30 -3.96 7.84
C LYS A 600 -21.78 -3.79 8.17
N ASN A 601 -22.48 -4.93 8.33
CA ASN A 601 -23.85 -5.02 8.87
C ASN A 601 -24.84 -4.08 8.18
N LEU A 602 -25.20 -4.41 6.95
CA LEU A 602 -26.30 -3.76 6.25
C LEU A 602 -27.62 -4.00 7.00
N ASN A 603 -28.34 -2.93 7.33
CA ASN A 603 -29.68 -3.02 7.92
C ASN A 603 -30.71 -3.11 6.80
N ILE A 604 -30.93 -4.34 6.32
CA ILE A 604 -31.69 -4.61 5.09
C ILE A 604 -32.86 -5.55 5.40
N ASP A 605 -34.01 -5.29 4.76
CA ASP A 605 -35.16 -6.21 4.82
C ASP A 605 -34.83 -7.49 4.06
N ILE A 606 -34.81 -8.58 4.79
CA ILE A 606 -34.33 -9.84 4.28
C ILE A 606 -35.30 -10.49 3.28
N LYS A 607 -36.56 -10.05 3.23
CA LYS A 607 -37.53 -10.49 2.22
C LYS A 607 -37.18 -10.02 0.80
N ASN A 608 -36.27 -9.07 0.68
CA ASN A 608 -35.93 -8.44 -0.59
C ASN A 608 -34.70 -9.05 -1.28
N PHE A 609 -34.18 -10.16 -0.76
CA PHE A 609 -33.15 -10.96 -1.44
C PHE A 609 -33.77 -11.94 -2.42
N ILE A 610 -33.11 -12.09 -3.57
CA ILE A 610 -33.46 -13.05 -4.61
C ILE A 610 -32.25 -13.95 -4.87
N SER A 611 -32.44 -15.25 -4.71
CA SER A 611 -31.42 -16.26 -5.04
C SER A 611 -31.46 -16.63 -6.51
N PHE A 612 -30.29 -16.95 -7.07
CA PHE A 612 -30.18 -17.42 -8.44
C PHE A 612 -29.09 -18.47 -8.61
N TYR A 613 -29.06 -19.10 -9.79
CA TYR A 613 -28.01 -20.03 -10.21
C TYR A 613 -27.80 -19.93 -11.73
N GLU A 614 -26.63 -20.34 -12.17
CA GLU A 614 -26.26 -20.39 -13.58
C GLU A 614 -26.61 -21.75 -14.20
N LYS A 615 -27.20 -21.73 -15.40
CA LYS A 615 -27.41 -22.93 -16.21
C LYS A 615 -27.39 -22.57 -17.70
N GLU A 616 -26.56 -23.27 -18.47
CA GLU A 616 -26.46 -23.08 -19.93
C GLU A 616 -26.22 -21.61 -20.32
N ASN A 617 -25.26 -20.94 -19.66
CA ASN A 617 -24.93 -19.52 -19.89
C ASN A 617 -26.06 -18.53 -19.57
N LEU A 618 -27.10 -18.97 -18.84
CA LEU A 618 -28.23 -18.14 -18.41
C LEU A 618 -28.35 -18.13 -16.89
N ILE A 619 -28.94 -17.05 -16.37
CA ILE A 619 -29.28 -16.93 -14.96
C ILE A 619 -30.73 -17.38 -14.74
N LYS A 620 -30.94 -18.24 -13.76
CA LYS A 620 -32.27 -18.72 -13.35
C LYS A 620 -32.53 -18.40 -11.89
N ILE A 621 -33.73 -17.90 -11.60
CA ILE A 621 -34.15 -17.59 -10.24
C ILE A 621 -34.45 -18.88 -9.47
N LYS A 622 -33.94 -18.95 -8.24
CA LYS A 622 -34.26 -20.01 -7.29
C LYS A 622 -35.48 -19.58 -6.46
N PRO A 623 -36.48 -20.43 -6.25
CA PRO A 623 -37.60 -20.10 -5.38
C PRO A 623 -37.11 -19.73 -3.98
N ASN A 624 -37.70 -18.70 -3.38
CA ASN A 624 -37.35 -18.26 -2.04
C ASN A 624 -37.55 -19.40 -1.04
N SER A 625 -36.46 -19.94 -0.49
CA SER A 625 -36.52 -20.94 0.56
C SER A 625 -36.57 -20.27 1.93
N LEU A 626 -37.36 -20.80 2.86
CA LEU A 626 -37.34 -20.39 4.28
C LEU A 626 -35.92 -20.47 4.89
N ASP A 627 -35.05 -21.28 4.31
CA ASP A 627 -33.70 -21.60 4.78
C ASP A 627 -32.60 -20.68 4.19
N PHE A 628 -32.96 -19.65 3.41
CA PHE A 628 -31.99 -18.74 2.80
C PHE A 628 -31.01 -18.17 3.83
N TYR A 629 -31.50 -17.76 5.00
CA TYR A 629 -30.67 -17.13 6.03
C TYR A 629 -29.68 -18.08 6.70
N ASN A 630 -30.10 -19.33 6.93
CA ASN A 630 -29.23 -20.32 7.55
C ASN A 630 -28.08 -20.70 6.61
N LYS A 631 -28.34 -20.67 5.30
CA LYS A 631 -27.34 -20.96 4.25
C LYS A 631 -26.45 -19.77 3.92
N ASN A 632 -27.02 -18.56 3.83
CA ASN A 632 -26.35 -17.39 3.29
C ASN A 632 -25.81 -16.47 4.38
N ILE A 633 -24.84 -16.93 5.18
CA ILE A 633 -24.28 -16.18 6.33
C ILE A 633 -23.63 -14.82 5.98
N THR A 634 -23.50 -14.50 4.69
CA THR A 634 -22.97 -13.24 4.15
C THR A 634 -24.04 -12.24 3.71
N TYR A 635 -25.33 -12.56 3.82
CA TYR A 635 -26.42 -11.72 3.28
C TYR A 635 -26.38 -10.27 3.79
N ASN A 636 -25.91 -10.04 5.02
CA ASN A 636 -25.83 -8.71 5.61
C ASN A 636 -24.55 -7.94 5.26
N LYS A 637 -23.74 -8.44 4.32
CA LYS A 637 -22.45 -7.86 3.93
C LYS A 637 -22.43 -7.32 2.52
N SER A 638 -23.09 -7.95 1.56
CA SER A 638 -23.10 -7.50 0.17
C SER A 638 -24.53 -7.44 -0.38
N LEU A 639 -24.74 -6.59 -1.40
CA LEU A 639 -26.03 -6.51 -2.08
C LEU A 639 -26.13 -7.50 -3.24
N ILE A 640 -25.00 -7.82 -3.89
CA ILE A 640 -24.88 -8.87 -4.89
C ILE A 640 -23.74 -9.80 -4.44
N HIS A 641 -24.03 -11.10 -4.43
CA HIS A 641 -23.05 -12.14 -4.14
C HIS A 641 -23.04 -13.17 -5.26
N ILE A 642 -21.84 -13.47 -5.75
CA ILE A 642 -21.59 -14.44 -6.80
C ILE A 642 -20.44 -15.34 -6.36
N ASN A 643 -20.69 -16.62 -6.23
CA ASN A 643 -19.74 -17.63 -5.78
C ASN A 643 -18.50 -17.70 -6.68
N PHE A 644 -18.67 -17.51 -7.99
CA PHE A 644 -17.55 -17.47 -8.94
C PHE A 644 -16.52 -16.39 -8.58
N LEU A 645 -16.95 -15.28 -7.97
CA LEU A 645 -16.06 -14.20 -7.57
C LEU A 645 -15.26 -14.52 -6.31
N LYS A 646 -15.53 -15.64 -5.61
CA LYS A 646 -14.76 -16.08 -4.45
C LYS A 646 -14.63 -15.01 -3.36
N TYR A 647 -15.68 -14.19 -3.18
CA TYR A 647 -15.74 -13.05 -2.26
C TYR A 647 -14.83 -11.87 -2.63
N PHE A 648 -14.27 -11.85 -3.84
CA PHE A 648 -13.71 -10.65 -4.47
C PHE A 648 -14.80 -9.84 -5.17
N TYR A 649 -14.51 -8.58 -5.47
CA TYR A 649 -15.44 -7.68 -6.16
C TYR A 649 -14.69 -6.64 -7.03
N SER A 650 -13.48 -6.93 -7.51
CA SER A 650 -12.83 -6.02 -8.47
C SER A 650 -13.51 -6.12 -9.84
N ILE A 651 -13.48 -5.03 -10.60
CA ILE A 651 -14.13 -4.95 -11.92
C ILE A 651 -13.64 -6.07 -12.85
N LYS A 652 -12.34 -6.37 -12.83
CA LYS A 652 -11.71 -7.43 -13.62
C LYS A 652 -12.23 -8.82 -13.25
N LYS A 653 -12.53 -9.09 -11.98
CA LYS A 653 -13.12 -10.38 -11.56
C LYS A 653 -14.57 -10.51 -12.03
N ILE A 654 -15.34 -9.43 -11.97
CA ILE A 654 -16.72 -9.41 -12.46
C ILE A 654 -16.75 -9.58 -13.98
N GLU A 655 -15.88 -8.90 -14.70
CA GLU A 655 -15.74 -9.09 -16.13
C GLU A 655 -15.37 -10.53 -16.48
N LYS A 656 -14.36 -11.11 -15.83
CA LYS A 656 -14.00 -12.51 -16.05
C LYS A 656 -15.18 -13.45 -15.86
N TYR A 657 -16.05 -13.20 -14.87
CA TYR A 657 -17.29 -13.96 -14.69
C TYR A 657 -18.25 -13.78 -15.87
N ILE A 658 -18.48 -12.53 -16.30
CA ILE A 658 -19.36 -12.21 -17.43
C ILE A 658 -18.87 -12.89 -18.72
N THR A 659 -17.57 -12.79 -19.01
CA THR A 659 -16.91 -13.37 -20.17
C THR A 659 -16.90 -14.90 -20.12
N HIS A 660 -16.61 -15.49 -18.95
CA HIS A 660 -16.66 -16.95 -18.72
C HIS A 660 -18.05 -17.52 -19.00
N MET A 661 -19.09 -16.86 -18.50
CA MET A 661 -20.47 -17.26 -18.73
C MET A 661 -20.97 -16.89 -20.13
N ASN A 662 -20.23 -16.07 -20.88
CA ASN A 662 -20.59 -15.57 -22.20
C ASN A 662 -22.02 -14.99 -22.25
N PHE A 663 -22.35 -14.16 -21.26
CA PHE A 663 -23.65 -13.48 -21.25
C PHE A 663 -23.80 -12.57 -22.47
N ASP A 664 -25.01 -12.55 -23.04
CA ASP A 664 -25.33 -11.70 -24.18
C ASP A 664 -25.63 -10.27 -23.71
N LEU A 665 -24.55 -9.53 -23.43
CA LEU A 665 -24.58 -8.11 -23.09
C LEU A 665 -24.26 -7.26 -24.33
N LYS A 666 -24.76 -6.01 -24.36
CA LYS A 666 -24.58 -5.11 -25.51
C LYS A 666 -23.13 -4.66 -25.62
N THR A 667 -22.52 -4.39 -24.47
CA THR A 667 -21.12 -3.96 -24.35
C THR A 667 -20.26 -5.17 -24.05
N LYS A 668 -19.21 -5.36 -24.85
CA LYS A 668 -18.12 -6.31 -24.60
C LYS A 668 -16.81 -5.56 -24.57
N ILE A 669 -15.93 -5.95 -23.66
CA ILE A 669 -14.59 -5.37 -23.56
C ILE A 669 -13.57 -6.25 -24.30
N THR A 670 -12.38 -5.71 -24.50
CA THR A 670 -11.23 -6.56 -24.85
C THR A 670 -10.71 -7.20 -23.57
N PRO A 671 -10.58 -8.53 -23.48
CA PRO A 671 -10.01 -9.19 -22.32
C PRO A 671 -8.65 -8.58 -21.95
N TYR A 672 -8.42 -8.31 -20.66
CA TYR A 672 -7.22 -7.57 -20.22
C TYR A 672 -5.90 -8.25 -20.60
N ASN A 673 -5.88 -9.58 -20.68
CA ASN A 673 -4.70 -10.36 -21.11
C ASN A 673 -4.36 -10.20 -22.59
N GLU A 674 -5.28 -9.68 -23.41
CA GLU A 674 -5.06 -9.38 -24.83
C GLU A 674 -4.52 -7.94 -25.06
N LEU A 675 -4.52 -7.10 -24.03
CA LEU A 675 -4.00 -5.74 -24.10
C LEU A 675 -2.47 -5.72 -23.96
N VAL A 676 -1.84 -4.68 -24.52
CA VAL A 676 -0.40 -4.41 -24.29
C VAL A 676 -0.17 -3.87 -22.87
N ILE A 677 -1.03 -2.95 -22.43
CA ILE A 677 -1.10 -2.48 -21.04
C ILE A 677 -2.25 -3.22 -20.37
N GLN A 678 -1.94 -4.07 -19.39
CA GLN A 678 -2.92 -5.02 -18.81
C GLN A 678 -3.40 -4.62 -17.42
N LYS A 679 -2.68 -3.70 -16.76
CA LYS A 679 -2.92 -3.27 -15.37
C LYS A 679 -2.40 -1.85 -15.13
N GLY A 680 -2.97 -1.17 -14.13
CA GLY A 680 -2.64 0.21 -13.77
C GLY A 680 -1.16 0.41 -13.44
N THR A 681 -0.50 -0.58 -12.86
CA THR A 681 0.95 -0.52 -12.58
C THR A 681 1.81 -0.41 -13.85
N MET A 682 1.41 -1.04 -14.96
CA MET A 682 2.09 -0.89 -16.26
C MET A 682 1.84 0.49 -16.87
N ALA A 683 0.63 1.02 -16.71
CA ALA A 683 0.29 2.37 -17.18
C ALA A 683 1.10 3.44 -16.43
N MET A 684 1.19 3.28 -15.11
CA MET A 684 2.01 4.12 -14.23
C MET A 684 3.50 4.04 -14.57
N GLU A 685 4.06 2.85 -14.79
CA GLU A 685 5.45 2.66 -15.19
C GLU A 685 5.78 3.44 -16.47
N ALA A 686 4.93 3.31 -17.50
CA ALA A 686 5.10 4.02 -18.76
C ALA A 686 5.08 5.55 -18.58
N ALA A 687 4.19 6.04 -17.72
CA ALA A 687 4.08 7.46 -17.36
C ALA A 687 5.31 7.97 -16.57
N ILE A 688 5.87 7.17 -15.66
CA ILE A 688 7.10 7.48 -14.92
C ILE A 688 8.30 7.54 -15.86
N LEU A 689 8.47 6.55 -16.75
CA LEU A 689 9.56 6.52 -17.72
C LEU A 689 9.55 7.74 -18.63
N ARG A 690 8.36 8.21 -19.02
CA ARG A 690 8.21 9.45 -19.78
C ARG A 690 8.58 10.69 -18.96
N TYR A 691 8.13 10.77 -17.71
CA TYR A 691 8.44 11.89 -16.82
C TYR A 691 9.95 12.03 -16.58
N LEU A 692 10.63 10.91 -16.39
CA LEU A 692 12.07 10.85 -16.13
C LEU A 692 12.92 10.94 -17.42
N GLY A 693 12.28 11.10 -18.59
CA GLY A 693 12.96 11.32 -19.86
C GLY A 693 13.58 10.07 -20.49
N ALA A 694 13.26 8.88 -19.98
CA ALA A 694 13.71 7.61 -20.55
C ALA A 694 12.96 7.26 -21.85
N THR A 695 11.73 7.73 -21.99
CA THR A 695 10.92 7.58 -23.21
C THR A 695 10.97 8.86 -24.06
N ASN A 696 11.45 8.75 -25.29
CA ASN A 696 11.48 9.87 -26.25
C ASN A 696 10.09 10.20 -26.83
N ASP A 697 9.98 11.34 -27.52
CA ASP A 697 8.70 11.88 -27.99
C ASP A 697 8.04 10.98 -29.07
N ALA A 698 8.83 10.35 -29.94
CA ALA A 698 8.31 9.48 -30.99
C ALA A 698 7.70 8.19 -30.42
N VAL A 699 8.43 7.53 -29.50
CA VAL A 699 7.95 6.31 -28.83
C VAL A 699 6.74 6.62 -27.95
N TRP A 700 6.76 7.73 -27.22
CA TRP A 700 5.64 8.14 -26.38
C TRP A 700 4.36 8.32 -27.20
N ASN A 701 4.41 9.15 -28.26
CA ASN A 701 3.22 9.50 -29.03
C ASN A 701 2.71 8.35 -29.92
N ASN A 702 3.60 7.57 -30.52
CA ASN A 702 3.23 6.59 -31.55
C ASN A 702 2.99 5.18 -30.99
N ASN A 703 3.59 4.83 -29.84
CA ASN A 703 3.53 3.48 -29.30
C ASN A 703 2.83 3.42 -27.93
N ILE A 704 3.18 4.31 -27.01
CA ILE A 704 2.71 4.22 -25.62
C ILE A 704 1.33 4.86 -25.43
N VAL A 705 1.14 6.11 -25.89
CA VAL A 705 -0.13 6.83 -25.74
C VAL A 705 -1.32 6.06 -26.33
N PRO A 706 -1.24 5.42 -27.51
CA PRO A 706 -2.34 4.61 -28.03
C PRO A 706 -2.74 3.45 -27.13
N GLU A 707 -1.76 2.73 -26.56
CA GLU A 707 -2.03 1.57 -25.68
C GLU A 707 -2.56 2.01 -24.31
N LEU A 708 -2.04 3.12 -23.76
CA LEU A 708 -2.60 3.75 -22.57
C LEU A 708 -4.08 4.10 -22.77
N LYS A 709 -4.42 4.75 -23.89
CA LYS A 709 -5.81 5.11 -24.23
C LYS A 709 -6.71 3.89 -24.31
N LYS A 710 -6.26 2.82 -24.99
CA LYS A 710 -7.03 1.57 -25.11
C LYS A 710 -7.33 0.97 -23.74
N TYR A 711 -6.32 0.85 -22.88
CA TYR A 711 -6.48 0.25 -21.56
C TYR A 711 -7.49 1.00 -20.69
N CYS A 712 -7.36 2.33 -20.55
CA CYS A 712 -8.27 3.11 -19.72
C CYS A 712 -9.68 3.21 -20.33
N GLU A 713 -9.82 3.24 -21.67
CA GLU A 713 -11.15 3.11 -22.31
C GLU A 713 -11.78 1.75 -21.99
N ASN A 714 -10.97 0.69 -21.97
CA ASN A 714 -11.43 -0.66 -21.63
C ASN A 714 -11.97 -0.75 -20.19
N ASP A 715 -11.35 -0.06 -19.23
CA ASP A 715 -11.87 0.07 -17.86
C ASP A 715 -13.23 0.79 -17.81
N VAL A 716 -13.40 1.85 -18.61
CA VAL A 716 -14.69 2.54 -18.73
C VAL A 716 -15.76 1.65 -19.38
N ARG A 717 -15.40 0.89 -20.42
CA ARG A 717 -16.32 -0.08 -21.04
C ARG A 717 -16.65 -1.22 -20.09
N ALA A 718 -15.72 -1.65 -19.25
CA ALA A 718 -15.97 -2.66 -18.24
C ALA A 718 -17.03 -2.18 -17.24
N MET A 719 -17.05 -0.90 -16.88
CA MET A 719 -18.09 -0.33 -16.01
C MET A 719 -19.48 -0.37 -16.65
N ILE A 720 -19.57 -0.02 -17.93
CA ILE A 720 -20.83 -0.08 -18.69
C ILE A 720 -21.30 -1.54 -18.76
N MET A 721 -20.40 -2.48 -19.06
CA MET A 721 -20.70 -3.90 -19.11
C MET A 721 -21.14 -4.46 -17.74
N VAL A 722 -20.54 -4.01 -16.63
CA VAL A 722 -20.99 -4.38 -15.28
C VAL A 722 -22.38 -3.83 -15.00
N TYR A 723 -22.68 -2.58 -15.37
CA TYR A 723 -24.03 -2.03 -15.26
C TYR A 723 -25.05 -2.87 -16.07
N GLU A 724 -24.72 -3.20 -17.32
CA GLU A 724 -25.56 -4.04 -18.16
C GLU A 724 -25.78 -5.43 -17.56
N PHE A 725 -24.76 -6.01 -16.95
CA PHE A 725 -24.87 -7.27 -16.21
C PHE A 725 -25.82 -7.16 -15.01
N ILE A 726 -25.73 -6.09 -14.21
CA ILE A 726 -26.68 -5.87 -13.10
C ILE A 726 -28.10 -5.75 -13.66
N MET A 727 -28.30 -4.98 -14.73
CA MET A 727 -29.62 -4.86 -15.35
C MET A 727 -30.13 -6.19 -15.91
N TYR A 728 -29.26 -6.99 -16.52
CA TYR A 728 -29.57 -8.36 -16.96
C TYR A 728 -30.01 -9.24 -15.79
N LEU A 729 -29.28 -9.20 -14.67
CA LEU A 729 -29.60 -9.93 -13.45
C LEU A 729 -31.00 -9.56 -12.94
N PHE A 730 -31.33 -8.27 -12.81
CA PHE A 730 -32.66 -7.84 -12.36
C PHE A 730 -33.77 -8.18 -13.36
N ARG A 731 -33.53 -8.11 -14.67
CA ARG A 731 -34.50 -8.52 -15.72
C ARG A 731 -34.91 -9.99 -15.62
N THR A 732 -34.05 -10.86 -15.07
CA THR A 732 -34.39 -12.27 -14.89
C THR A 732 -35.51 -12.49 -13.88
N LYS A 733 -35.68 -11.56 -12.93
CA LYS A 733 -36.74 -11.58 -11.91
C LYS A 733 -37.88 -10.63 -12.25
N PHE A 734 -37.57 -9.39 -12.63
CA PHE A 734 -38.54 -8.31 -12.78
C PHE A 734 -38.65 -7.88 -14.25
N LYS A 735 -39.63 -8.43 -14.97
CA LYS A 735 -39.79 -8.17 -16.42
C LYS A 735 -40.17 -6.71 -16.71
N ASN A 736 -40.86 -6.05 -15.78
CA ASN A 736 -41.29 -4.67 -15.91
C ASN A 736 -40.17 -3.64 -15.70
N ILE A 737 -38.94 -4.05 -15.36
CA ILE A 737 -37.80 -3.12 -15.22
C ILE A 737 -37.53 -2.30 -16.48
N ASN A 738 -37.82 -2.86 -17.66
CA ASN A 738 -37.66 -2.19 -18.95
C ASN A 738 -38.62 -1.00 -19.13
N GLU A 739 -39.66 -0.88 -18.30
CA GLU A 739 -40.54 0.28 -18.25
C GLU A 739 -39.91 1.46 -17.50
N TYR A 740 -38.88 1.20 -16.70
CA TYR A 740 -38.22 2.20 -15.87
C TYR A 740 -36.84 2.59 -16.40
N GLU A 741 -36.04 1.63 -16.86
CA GLU A 741 -34.69 1.88 -17.38
C GLU A 741 -34.73 2.96 -18.49
N TYR A 742 -34.04 4.07 -18.23
CA TYR A 742 -33.99 5.28 -19.08
C TYR A 742 -35.35 5.95 -19.37
N LYS A 743 -36.36 5.71 -18.54
CA LYS A 743 -37.74 6.18 -18.77
C LYS A 743 -38.32 7.00 -17.62
N LEU A 744 -37.64 7.08 -16.48
CA LEU A 744 -38.13 7.84 -15.32
C LEU A 744 -38.06 9.35 -15.56
N THR A 745 -39.14 10.08 -15.24
CA THR A 745 -39.14 11.54 -15.29
C THR A 745 -38.48 12.16 -14.05
N GLU A 746 -38.67 11.54 -12.89
CA GLU A 746 -38.11 11.95 -11.60
C GLU A 746 -37.47 10.74 -10.90
N VAL A 747 -36.31 10.95 -10.30
CA VAL A 747 -35.54 9.91 -9.58
C VAL A 747 -35.17 10.34 -8.16
N GLU A 748 -35.26 11.64 -7.89
CA GLU A 748 -34.98 12.25 -6.60
C GLU A 748 -36.02 11.78 -5.57
N ASN A 749 -35.57 11.33 -4.40
CA ASN A 749 -36.41 10.77 -3.33
C ASN A 749 -37.28 9.59 -3.80
N LYS A 750 -36.80 8.81 -4.77
CA LYS A 750 -37.44 7.57 -5.19
C LYS A 750 -36.60 6.36 -4.82
N LYS A 751 -37.26 5.24 -4.58
CA LYS A 751 -36.65 3.92 -4.47
C LYS A 751 -37.53 2.87 -5.16
N TYR A 752 -36.90 1.84 -5.68
CA TYR A 752 -37.54 0.60 -6.07
C TYR A 752 -37.92 -0.21 -4.83
N THR A 753 -39.15 -0.69 -4.85
CA THR A 753 -39.64 -1.81 -4.04
C THR A 753 -40.28 -2.81 -4.99
N PHE A 754 -40.71 -3.96 -4.48
CA PHE A 754 -41.41 -4.95 -5.29
C PHE A 754 -42.49 -5.66 -4.48
N ILE A 755 -43.52 -6.10 -5.19
CA ILE A 755 -44.54 -7.02 -4.70
C ILE A 755 -44.55 -8.17 -5.69
N ASP A 756 -44.37 -9.38 -5.18
CA ASP A 756 -44.20 -10.60 -5.98
C ASP A 756 -43.06 -10.49 -7.02
N ASP A 757 -43.40 -10.44 -8.31
CA ASP A 757 -42.46 -10.37 -9.43
C ASP A 757 -42.49 -9.01 -10.16
N GLU A 758 -43.12 -8.00 -9.57
CA GLU A 758 -43.28 -6.67 -10.17
C GLU A 758 -42.59 -5.58 -9.33
N LEU A 759 -41.81 -4.73 -10.01
CA LEU A 759 -41.20 -3.54 -9.42
C LEU A 759 -42.20 -2.39 -9.30
N PHE A 760 -42.07 -1.62 -8.23
CA PHE A 760 -42.81 -0.38 -7.99
C PHE A 760 -41.85 0.74 -7.56
N LEU A 761 -42.27 1.99 -7.76
CA LEU A 761 -41.55 3.16 -7.28
C LEU A 761 -42.25 3.78 -6.07
N GLU A 762 -41.54 3.84 -4.96
CA GLU A 762 -41.98 4.52 -3.74
C GLU A 762 -41.26 5.86 -3.58
N THR A 763 -41.94 6.83 -2.99
CA THR A 763 -41.31 8.08 -2.54
C THR A 763 -40.71 7.85 -1.14
N THR A 764 -39.44 8.21 -0.96
CA THR A 764 -38.69 8.07 0.30
C THR A 764 -38.85 9.24 1.24
#